data_AF-A0A314YT69-F1
#
_entry.id   AF-A0A314YT69-F1
#
_cell.length_a   1.000
_cell.length_b   1.000
_cell.length_c   1.000
_cell.angle_alpha   90.00
_cell.angle_beta   90.00
_cell.angle_gamma   90.00
#
_symmetry.space_group_name_H-M   'P 1'
#
loop_
_entity.id
_entity.type
_entity.pdbx_description
1 polymer ?
#
loop_
_entity_poly.entity_id
_entity_poly.type
_entity_poly.pdbx_seq_one_letter_code
_entity_poly.pdbx_strand_id
1 'polypeptide(L)'
;MLWRRAFSTAAAKRHLTAKKWDALIIGAGHNGLVASAYLARAGLSVTVLERRQVIGGAAVTEEIIPGFKFTRCSYLYGLFRPSIARELELTRHGLKLLKPLASSFTPCLDGRYLLLGLNQEQDHLEISKFSKRDADAYTSYENQLLRFQKFVDFVLDSRTPETFPWEHSSIYDGLRNKWHKSAFWARCLQQVLSLGQKDMVEFVDLLLSPTSKYLNKRFESDILKGTLAVEAIIGSMVSIHNSGSGYVLLHHVMGEVDGDRNIWSHVEGGMGSVSLAISNAAKEAGVHIVTNAEVSQVMIGDTGIVNGVCLADGTQVHSSVVLSNATPYKTFMELVPEDFLPGDFLHAIKNSDYSSGTTKINVAVDRLPQFQCCKSSNPEVGPQHTASIRIGTESMGEIGTACQEAWNGLPSRRPVMEMTIPSSLDNTISPPGKHVVSLFTQYTPYKPLDGSWEDPKYRESYARRCFNLIDEYAPGFSSSVIGYDMLAPPDLEREIGLTGGNVFHGAMGLDSLFLMRPVKGWSGHRTPVRGLYMCGSGSHPEAQQQQQQLGATSALKDKKWDALVIGGGHNGLTAAAYLARGGLSVAVLERRHVIGGAAVTEELVPGFKFSRCSYLQSLLRPSIIKELELARHGMKLLKRSPSSFTPCLDGKYLLLGPNKDLNNSEISKFSKQDADAYPRYENQLEKFCEFMEPLLDSAPPESLQCESSCSVGDRIKNKMHNSMFWARCLRQAATLGQKDMVDFMDLLLSPASKVLNNWFESDVLKATLATDAVIGTTGSVHTPGSGYVLLHHVMGETDGEHGIWSYVEGGMGSVSLAIGNAAKEAGAHIVTCAEVQQLLINDSGTVNGVLLADGSQVHTSMVLSNATPYKTFKELVPDNVLPDDFINAIKYSDYSSGTTKINLAVDKLPQFKCCKLSHPDAGPQHVGTIHIGSESMEEIHSACQDAVNGLPSQRPVIEMTIPSVLDNTISPPGKHVINLFIQYTPYSPSDGHWGDPVYRESFAQKCFTLIDEYAPGFSSSIIGYDMLTPPDLEREIGLTGGNIFHGAMGLDSLFLMRPVKGWSNYRTPLHGLYLCGSGTHPGGGVMGAPGRNAARVALEDVNKPLK
;
A
#
# COMPACT_ATOMS: atom_id res chain seq x y z
N MET A 1 -16.29 24.92 -45.37
CA MET A 1 -15.87 24.65 -43.97
C MET A 1 -15.31 25.87 -43.22
N LEU A 2 -14.68 26.86 -43.88
CA LEU A 2 -14.11 28.06 -43.23
C LEU A 2 -15.13 28.96 -42.52
N TRP A 3 -16.34 29.13 -43.08
CA TRP A 3 -17.37 30.01 -42.49
C TRP A 3 -18.01 29.47 -41.19
N ARG A 4 -18.11 28.15 -40.99
CA ARG A 4 -18.62 27.57 -39.71
C ARG A 4 -17.59 27.63 -38.58
N ARG A 5 -16.28 27.71 -38.88
CA ARG A 5 -15.21 27.81 -37.88
C ARG A 5 -15.10 29.22 -37.26
N ALA A 6 -15.31 30.29 -38.04
CA ALA A 6 -15.27 31.66 -37.54
C ALA A 6 -16.42 32.02 -36.58
N PHE A 7 -17.62 31.46 -36.80
CA PHE A 7 -18.76 31.64 -35.89
C PHE A 7 -18.59 30.90 -34.56
N SER A 8 -17.91 29.74 -34.56
CA SER A 8 -17.61 28.94 -33.36
C SER A 8 -16.60 29.63 -32.44
N THR A 9 -15.55 30.26 -32.99
CA THR A 9 -14.57 31.01 -32.19
C THR A 9 -15.14 32.32 -31.64
N ALA A 10 -15.96 33.05 -32.39
CA ALA A 10 -16.59 34.28 -31.90
C ALA A 10 -17.60 34.01 -30.76
N ALA A 11 -18.38 32.92 -30.84
CA ALA A 11 -19.30 32.52 -29.79
C ALA A 11 -18.58 32.01 -28.52
N ALA A 12 -17.53 31.20 -28.68
CA ALA A 12 -16.69 30.75 -27.57
C ALA A 12 -15.97 31.94 -26.88
N LYS A 13 -15.51 32.92 -27.65
CA LYS A 13 -14.89 34.15 -27.13
C LYS A 13 -15.88 35.06 -26.41
N ARG A 14 -17.12 35.20 -26.89
CA ARG A 14 -18.18 35.91 -26.13
C ARG A 14 -18.48 35.24 -24.80
N HIS A 15 -18.43 33.91 -24.73
CA HIS A 15 -18.63 33.18 -23.48
C HIS A 15 -17.46 33.39 -22.49
N LEU A 16 -16.22 33.49 -22.99
CA LEU A 16 -15.03 33.78 -22.17
C LEU A 16 -15.15 35.12 -21.42
N THR A 17 -15.68 36.16 -22.06
CA THR A 17 -15.80 37.51 -21.49
C THR A 17 -17.11 37.76 -20.75
N ALA A 18 -18.10 36.86 -20.87
CA ALA A 18 -19.44 37.05 -20.31
C ALA A 18 -19.56 36.74 -18.82
N LYS A 19 -18.57 36.07 -18.21
CA LYS A 19 -18.54 35.74 -16.79
C LYS A 19 -17.12 35.82 -16.24
N LYS A 20 -17.02 36.04 -14.93
CA LYS A 20 -15.75 35.94 -14.19
C LYS A 20 -15.48 34.46 -13.88
N TRP A 21 -14.26 34.00 -14.15
CA TRP A 21 -13.86 32.61 -13.91
C TRP A 21 -13.19 32.48 -12.54
N ASP A 22 -13.42 31.37 -11.85
CA ASP A 22 -12.76 31.08 -10.57
C ASP A 22 -11.29 30.73 -10.78
N ALA A 23 -10.95 30.02 -11.87
CA ALA A 23 -9.58 29.74 -12.27
C ALA A 23 -9.39 29.70 -13.79
N LEU A 24 -8.24 30.19 -14.26
CA LEU A 24 -7.78 30.06 -15.64
C LEU A 24 -6.54 29.18 -15.71
N ILE A 25 -6.44 28.35 -16.75
CA ILE A 25 -5.27 27.50 -16.99
C ILE A 25 -4.67 27.86 -18.34
N ILE A 26 -3.38 28.21 -18.34
CA ILE A 26 -2.62 28.54 -19.55
C ILE A 26 -1.98 27.23 -20.07
N GLY A 27 -2.47 26.72 -21.19
CA GLY A 27 -1.97 25.54 -21.89
C GLY A 27 -2.72 24.25 -21.56
N ALA A 28 -3.20 23.56 -22.60
CA ALA A 28 -3.93 22.29 -22.51
C ALA A 28 -3.02 21.06 -22.63
N GLY A 29 -1.80 21.12 -22.08
CA GLY A 29 -0.99 19.92 -21.86
C GLY A 29 -1.63 18.99 -20.82
N HIS A 30 -1.21 17.72 -20.78
CA HIS A 30 -1.79 16.70 -19.91
C HIS A 30 -1.89 17.13 -18.43
N ASN A 31 -0.87 17.78 -17.86
CA ASN A 31 -0.92 18.27 -16.47
C ASN A 31 -1.93 19.41 -16.27
N GLY A 32 -2.00 20.37 -17.20
CA GLY A 32 -2.99 21.44 -17.17
C GLY A 32 -4.43 20.90 -17.30
N LEU A 33 -4.63 19.87 -18.12
CA LEU A 33 -5.91 19.18 -18.23
C LEU A 33 -6.29 18.44 -16.95
N VAL A 34 -5.35 17.74 -16.31
CA VAL A 34 -5.56 17.08 -15.01
C VAL A 34 -5.93 18.12 -13.94
N ALA A 35 -5.13 19.19 -13.80
CA ALA A 35 -5.41 20.27 -12.86
C ALA A 35 -6.80 20.89 -13.08
N SER A 36 -7.19 21.07 -14.36
CA SER A 36 -8.51 21.58 -14.71
C SER A 36 -9.65 20.69 -14.22
N ALA A 37 -9.50 19.36 -14.38
CA ALA A 37 -10.51 18.39 -13.98
C ALA A 37 -10.71 18.40 -12.46
N TYR A 38 -9.62 18.42 -11.68
CA TYR A 38 -9.70 18.47 -10.21
C TYR A 38 -10.33 19.77 -9.69
N LEU A 39 -9.92 20.93 -10.25
CA LEU A 39 -10.51 22.22 -9.86
C LEU A 39 -12.02 22.28 -10.17
N ALA A 40 -12.43 21.75 -11.32
CA ALA A 40 -13.85 21.71 -11.68
C ALA A 40 -14.65 20.72 -10.82
N ARG A 41 -14.08 19.54 -10.48
CA ARG A 41 -14.69 18.60 -9.52
C ARG A 41 -14.83 19.18 -8.12
N ALA A 42 -13.97 20.14 -7.75
CA ALA A 42 -14.10 20.91 -6.51
C ALA A 42 -15.18 22.02 -6.58
N GLY A 43 -15.92 22.12 -7.69
CA GLY A 43 -17.01 23.07 -7.89
C GLY A 43 -16.60 24.43 -8.44
N LEU A 44 -15.35 24.61 -8.86
CA LEU A 44 -14.87 25.87 -9.42
C LEU A 44 -15.21 26.00 -10.91
N SER A 45 -15.52 27.22 -11.36
CA SER A 45 -15.62 27.52 -12.78
C SER A 45 -14.23 27.69 -13.40
N VAL A 46 -13.87 26.75 -14.28
CA VAL A 46 -12.52 26.65 -14.86
C VAL A 46 -12.55 26.80 -16.37
N THR A 47 -11.63 27.61 -16.91
CA THR A 47 -11.35 27.61 -18.36
C THR A 47 -9.88 27.27 -18.64
N VAL A 48 -9.64 26.50 -19.69
CA VAL A 48 -8.30 26.18 -20.22
C VAL A 48 -8.11 26.92 -21.53
N LEU A 49 -7.00 27.64 -21.67
CA LEU A 49 -6.65 28.45 -22.84
C LEU A 49 -5.46 27.79 -23.55
N GLU A 50 -5.69 27.28 -24.75
CA GLU A 50 -4.69 26.58 -25.57
C GLU A 50 -4.38 27.41 -26.82
N ARG A 51 -3.08 27.67 -27.04
CA ARG A 51 -2.62 28.46 -28.21
C ARG A 51 -2.83 27.70 -29.52
N ARG A 52 -2.68 26.37 -29.52
CA ARG A 52 -2.83 25.51 -30.70
C ARG A 52 -4.30 25.23 -30.98
N GLN A 53 -4.56 24.71 -32.18
CA GLN A 53 -5.86 24.15 -32.56
C GLN A 53 -6.13 22.77 -31.93
N VAL A 54 -5.11 22.13 -31.35
CA VAL A 54 -5.15 20.80 -30.73
C VAL A 54 -4.72 20.88 -29.26
N ILE A 55 -5.27 19.99 -28.43
CA ILE A 55 -4.92 19.85 -27.01
C ILE A 55 -3.91 18.71 -26.81
N GLY A 56 -3.24 18.67 -25.66
CA GLY A 56 -2.38 17.56 -25.23
C GLY A 56 -0.89 17.91 -25.10
N GLY A 57 -0.45 19.08 -25.55
CA GLY A 57 0.94 19.51 -25.46
C GLY A 57 1.89 18.56 -26.19
N ALA A 58 2.74 17.85 -25.44
CA ALA A 58 3.65 16.82 -25.97
C ALA A 58 2.98 15.46 -26.24
N ALA A 59 1.78 15.22 -25.71
CA ALA A 59 1.01 13.99 -25.86
C ALA A 59 -0.10 14.17 -26.89
N VAL A 60 0.28 14.30 -28.16
CA VAL A 60 -0.62 14.50 -29.30
C VAL A 60 -0.34 13.44 -30.36
N THR A 61 -1.41 12.83 -30.89
CA THR A 61 -1.34 11.97 -32.08
C THR A 61 -1.85 12.75 -33.29
N GLU A 62 -1.06 12.83 -34.36
CA GLU A 62 -1.42 13.51 -35.62
C GLU A 62 -1.16 12.61 -36.83
N GLU A 63 -2.00 12.74 -37.86
CA GLU A 63 -1.77 12.09 -39.15
C GLU A 63 -0.92 13.02 -40.04
N ILE A 64 0.39 12.77 -40.06
CA ILE A 64 1.36 13.60 -40.81
C ILE A 64 1.55 13.05 -42.22
N ILE A 65 1.63 11.72 -42.33
CA ILE A 65 1.73 10.99 -43.60
C ILE A 65 0.37 10.34 -43.82
N PRO A 66 -0.26 10.49 -45.00
CA PRO A 66 -1.59 9.94 -45.24
C PRO A 66 -1.69 8.46 -44.88
N GLY A 67 -2.65 8.13 -44.01
CA GLY A 67 -2.88 6.79 -43.47
C GLY A 67 -2.04 6.42 -42.23
N PHE A 68 -1.11 7.25 -41.78
CA PHE A 68 -0.23 6.99 -40.64
C PHE A 68 -0.40 8.03 -39.53
N LYS A 69 -0.76 7.56 -38.34
CA LYS A 69 -0.91 8.38 -37.14
C LYS A 69 0.33 8.27 -36.29
N PHE A 70 0.94 9.41 -36.00
CA PHE A 70 2.15 9.51 -35.20
C PHE A 70 1.88 10.20 -33.90
N THR A 71 2.33 9.58 -32.83
CA THR A 71 2.53 10.25 -31.56
C THR A 71 3.69 11.24 -31.70
N ARG A 72 3.42 12.55 -31.68
CA ARG A 72 4.37 13.60 -32.09
C ARG A 72 5.63 13.68 -31.23
N CYS A 73 5.51 13.63 -29.90
CA CYS A 73 6.64 13.83 -28.98
C CYS A 73 6.75 12.74 -27.92
N SER A 74 5.92 12.74 -26.87
CA SER A 74 5.89 11.71 -25.81
C SER A 74 5.34 10.41 -26.36
N TYR A 75 6.00 9.26 -26.22
CA TYR A 75 5.71 8.03 -26.99
C TYR A 75 5.40 6.76 -26.16
N LEU A 76 5.58 6.81 -24.85
CA LEU A 76 5.30 5.71 -23.91
C LEU A 76 4.52 6.23 -22.69
N TYR A 77 3.74 5.32 -22.09
CA TYR A 77 2.98 5.54 -20.87
C TYR A 77 3.60 4.71 -19.73
N GLY A 78 4.05 5.38 -18.67
CA GLY A 78 4.65 4.70 -17.50
C GLY A 78 4.76 5.58 -16.25
N LEU A 79 4.98 6.89 -16.41
CA LEU A 79 5.08 7.82 -15.26
C LEU A 79 3.76 8.49 -14.88
N PHE A 80 2.66 8.17 -15.57
CA PHE A 80 1.37 8.72 -15.22
C PHE A 80 0.80 7.96 -14.01
N ARG A 81 0.64 8.65 -12.88
CA ARG A 81 0.23 8.03 -11.61
C ARG A 81 -1.08 7.23 -11.77
N PRO A 82 -1.11 5.93 -11.41
CA PRO A 82 -2.32 5.11 -11.49
C PRO A 82 -3.49 5.64 -10.66
N SER A 83 -3.23 6.34 -9.54
CA SER A 83 -4.26 6.99 -8.73
C SER A 83 -5.04 8.03 -9.54
N ILE A 84 -4.35 8.90 -10.28
CA ILE A 84 -4.99 9.94 -11.12
C ILE A 84 -5.81 9.28 -12.24
N ALA A 85 -5.28 8.22 -12.85
CA ALA A 85 -6.00 7.50 -13.92
C ALA A 85 -7.32 6.88 -13.41
N ARG A 86 -7.31 6.32 -12.20
CA ARG A 86 -8.52 5.79 -11.53
C ARG A 86 -9.47 6.90 -11.10
N GLU A 87 -8.96 7.96 -10.47
CA GLU A 87 -9.78 9.06 -9.96
C GLU A 87 -10.51 9.81 -11.07
N LEU A 88 -9.87 9.97 -12.24
CA LEU A 88 -10.47 10.59 -13.43
C LEU A 88 -11.18 9.58 -14.35
N GLU A 89 -11.30 8.31 -13.94
CA GLU A 89 -11.98 7.24 -14.68
C GLU A 89 -11.52 7.15 -16.15
N LEU A 90 -10.21 7.28 -16.42
CA LEU A 90 -9.71 7.46 -17.79
C LEU A 90 -10.05 6.28 -18.72
N THR A 91 -10.15 5.06 -18.19
CA THR A 91 -10.60 3.87 -18.94
C THR A 91 -12.03 4.02 -19.46
N ARG A 92 -12.94 4.60 -18.66
CA ARG A 92 -14.32 4.93 -19.08
C ARG A 92 -14.33 5.95 -20.21
N HIS A 93 -13.33 6.83 -20.23
CA HIS A 93 -13.13 7.83 -21.27
C HIS A 93 -12.33 7.33 -22.49
N GLY A 94 -12.10 6.02 -22.59
CA GLY A 94 -11.52 5.38 -23.77
C GLY A 94 -10.00 5.18 -23.73
N LEU A 95 -9.34 5.42 -22.58
CA LEU A 95 -7.93 5.09 -22.41
C LEU A 95 -7.76 3.56 -22.39
N LYS A 96 -6.99 3.03 -23.33
CA LYS A 96 -6.55 1.63 -23.33
C LYS A 96 -5.04 1.54 -23.43
N LEU A 97 -4.45 0.78 -22.52
CA LEU A 97 -3.02 0.56 -22.45
C LEU A 97 -2.68 -0.77 -23.10
N LEU A 98 -1.61 -0.78 -23.90
CA LEU A 98 -1.11 -1.93 -24.64
C LEU A 98 0.25 -2.29 -24.07
N LYS A 99 0.29 -3.34 -23.25
CA LYS A 99 1.50 -3.81 -22.59
C LYS A 99 2.42 -4.50 -23.61
N PRO A 100 3.73 -4.19 -23.61
CA PRO A 100 4.70 -4.89 -24.44
C PRO A 100 4.92 -6.32 -23.90
N LEU A 101 5.41 -7.22 -24.75
CA LEU A 101 5.76 -8.59 -24.31
C LEU A 101 7.05 -8.61 -23.49
N ALA A 102 7.97 -7.68 -23.75
CA ALA A 102 9.23 -7.52 -23.03
C ALA A 102 9.52 -6.02 -22.83
N SER A 103 10.23 -5.66 -21.77
CA SER A 103 10.54 -4.26 -21.46
C SER A 103 11.58 -3.68 -22.43
N SER A 104 12.65 -4.41 -22.73
CA SER A 104 13.71 -3.92 -23.63
C SER A 104 14.33 -4.99 -24.51
N PHE A 105 14.83 -4.55 -25.68
CA PHE A 105 15.55 -5.37 -26.64
C PHE A 105 16.80 -4.62 -27.14
N THR A 106 17.98 -5.21 -26.95
CA THR A 106 19.26 -4.65 -27.42
C THR A 106 19.89 -5.61 -28.43
N PRO A 107 19.83 -5.33 -29.74
CA PRO A 107 20.53 -6.12 -30.76
C PRO A 107 22.04 -5.80 -30.78
N CYS A 108 22.86 -6.81 -31.10
CA CYS A 108 24.29 -6.66 -31.29
C CYS A 108 24.71 -6.97 -32.73
N LEU A 109 25.75 -6.28 -33.20
CA LEU A 109 26.33 -6.51 -34.53
C LEU A 109 27.05 -7.86 -34.65
N ASP A 110 27.42 -8.48 -33.52
CA ASP A 110 28.01 -9.82 -33.48
C ASP A 110 26.99 -10.96 -33.65
N GLY A 111 25.71 -10.61 -33.85
CA GLY A 111 24.61 -11.55 -34.04
C GLY A 111 23.95 -12.04 -32.75
N ARG A 112 24.37 -11.57 -31.58
CA ARG A 112 23.68 -11.79 -30.30
C ARG A 112 22.64 -10.70 -30.04
N TYR A 113 21.84 -10.87 -28.97
CA TYR A 113 20.92 -9.86 -28.47
C TYR A 113 20.68 -10.07 -26.97
N LEU A 114 20.21 -9.01 -26.29
CA LEU A 114 19.70 -9.07 -24.94
C LEU A 114 18.24 -8.66 -24.92
N LEU A 115 17.37 -9.52 -24.38
CA LEU A 115 15.94 -9.27 -24.23
C LEU A 115 15.61 -9.34 -22.73
N LEU A 116 15.04 -8.29 -22.16
CA LEU A 116 14.76 -8.18 -20.72
C LEU A 116 13.31 -7.78 -20.45
N GLY A 117 12.78 -8.19 -19.30
CA GLY A 117 11.45 -7.83 -18.80
C GLY A 117 10.34 -8.77 -19.25
N LEU A 118 10.66 -10.03 -19.55
CA LEU A 118 9.65 -11.09 -19.77
C LEU A 118 9.20 -11.69 -18.44
N ASN A 119 10.18 -12.15 -17.67
CA ASN A 119 10.07 -12.59 -16.27
C ASN A 119 11.50 -12.82 -15.74
N GLN A 120 11.64 -12.93 -14.43
CA GLN A 120 12.93 -13.01 -13.77
C GLN A 120 13.77 -14.23 -14.20
N GLU A 121 13.16 -15.38 -14.45
CA GLU A 121 13.86 -16.58 -14.91
C GLU A 121 14.41 -16.40 -16.33
N GLN A 122 13.60 -15.85 -17.22
CA GLN A 122 14.01 -15.58 -18.60
C GLN A 122 15.10 -14.51 -18.64
N ASP A 123 15.00 -13.47 -17.82
CA ASP A 123 16.03 -12.42 -17.75
C ASP A 123 17.36 -12.99 -17.24
N HIS A 124 17.33 -13.88 -16.23
CA HIS A 124 18.52 -14.61 -15.80
C HIS A 124 19.12 -15.45 -16.94
N LEU A 125 18.29 -16.20 -17.66
CA LEU A 125 18.71 -17.01 -18.80
C LEU A 125 19.32 -16.15 -19.92
N GLU A 126 18.69 -15.03 -20.29
CA GLU A 126 19.17 -14.11 -21.33
C GLU A 126 20.51 -13.47 -20.94
N ILE A 127 20.66 -13.02 -19.69
CA ILE A 127 21.92 -12.44 -19.19
C ILE A 127 23.01 -13.52 -19.10
N SER A 128 22.67 -14.76 -18.72
CA SER A 128 23.62 -15.86 -18.57
C SER A 128 24.34 -16.23 -19.89
N LYS A 129 23.75 -15.89 -21.05
CA LYS A 129 24.38 -16.03 -22.37
C LYS A 129 25.61 -15.12 -22.54
N PHE A 130 25.70 -14.06 -21.75
CA PHE A 130 26.81 -13.10 -21.73
C PHE A 130 27.70 -13.30 -20.51
N SER A 131 27.11 -13.37 -19.31
CA SER A 131 27.81 -13.69 -18.08
C SER A 131 26.86 -14.31 -17.05
N LYS A 132 27.27 -15.47 -16.50
CA LYS A 132 26.57 -16.10 -15.37
C LYS A 132 26.64 -15.24 -14.10
N ARG A 133 27.79 -14.61 -13.84
CA ARG A 133 27.98 -13.75 -12.69
C ARG A 133 27.04 -12.55 -12.73
N ASP A 134 26.86 -11.96 -13.91
CA ASP A 134 25.94 -10.84 -14.08
C ASP A 134 24.49 -11.27 -13.91
N ALA A 135 24.11 -12.47 -14.37
CA ALA A 135 22.77 -13.01 -14.19
C ALA A 135 22.43 -13.17 -12.69
N ASP A 136 23.37 -13.70 -11.91
CA ASP A 136 23.21 -13.85 -10.46
C ASP A 136 23.16 -12.48 -9.74
N ALA A 137 23.94 -11.50 -10.20
CA ALA A 137 23.96 -10.15 -9.64
C ALA A 137 22.71 -9.33 -10.01
N TYR A 138 22.12 -9.56 -11.18
CA TYR A 138 21.01 -8.78 -11.73
C TYR A 138 19.76 -8.84 -10.85
N THR A 139 19.43 -10.02 -10.33
CA THR A 139 18.32 -10.19 -9.38
C THR A 139 18.50 -9.33 -8.12
N SER A 140 19.73 -9.24 -7.59
CA SER A 140 20.01 -8.39 -6.42
C SER A 140 19.89 -6.91 -6.75
N TYR A 141 20.31 -6.51 -7.96
CA TYR A 141 20.20 -5.15 -8.47
C TYR A 141 18.74 -4.70 -8.64
N GLU A 142 17.87 -5.52 -9.26
CA GLU A 142 16.45 -5.19 -9.40
C GLU A 142 15.74 -5.06 -8.05
N ASN A 143 15.95 -6.04 -7.16
CA ASN A 143 15.38 -5.99 -5.82
C ASN A 143 15.81 -4.76 -5.03
N GLN A 144 17.05 -4.31 -5.23
CA GLN A 144 17.55 -3.09 -4.63
C GLN A 144 16.88 -1.84 -5.21
N LEU A 145 16.75 -1.74 -6.53
CA LEU A 145 16.07 -0.61 -7.16
C LEU A 145 14.60 -0.51 -6.71
N LEU A 146 13.89 -1.65 -6.56
CA LEU A 146 12.54 -1.69 -6.02
C LEU A 146 12.44 -1.15 -4.58
N ARG A 147 13.48 -1.36 -3.75
CA ARG A 147 13.54 -0.78 -2.39
C ARG A 147 13.77 0.73 -2.43
N PHE A 148 14.68 1.18 -3.29
CA PHE A 148 14.96 2.61 -3.47
C PHE A 148 13.74 3.38 -4.01
N GLN A 149 12.97 2.74 -4.89
CA GLN A 149 11.75 3.31 -5.44
C GLN A 149 10.75 3.71 -4.34
N LYS A 150 10.53 2.87 -3.31
CA LYS A 150 9.60 3.20 -2.20
C LYS A 150 10.01 4.47 -1.45
N PHE A 151 11.30 4.71 -1.31
CA PHE A 151 11.82 5.93 -0.69
C PHE A 151 11.64 7.15 -1.59
N VAL A 152 11.87 7.01 -2.89
CA VAL A 152 11.69 8.14 -3.81
C VAL A 152 10.22 8.45 -4.05
N ASP A 153 9.33 7.45 -4.09
CA ASP A 153 7.87 7.65 -4.07
C ASP A 153 7.46 8.55 -2.90
N PHE A 154 8.01 8.30 -1.69
CA PHE A 154 7.78 9.15 -0.53
C PHE A 154 8.29 10.59 -0.72
N VAL A 155 9.51 10.77 -1.29
CA VAL A 155 10.08 12.10 -1.51
C VAL A 155 9.26 12.89 -2.53
N LEU A 156 8.79 12.24 -3.61
CA LEU A 156 7.97 12.86 -4.65
C LEU A 156 6.51 13.11 -4.20
N ASP A 157 6.01 12.34 -3.22
CA ASP A 157 4.67 12.53 -2.66
C ASP A 157 4.63 13.50 -1.46
N SER A 158 5.79 13.99 -1.01
CA SER A 158 5.90 14.84 0.17
C SER A 158 5.86 16.33 -0.17
N ARG A 159 4.98 17.07 0.53
CA ARG A 159 4.93 18.54 0.45
C ARG A 159 6.21 19.17 0.98
N THR A 160 6.98 19.77 0.07
CA THR A 160 8.24 20.42 0.42
C THR A 160 8.02 21.79 1.08
N PRO A 161 8.70 22.11 2.19
CA PRO A 161 8.55 23.40 2.86
C PRO A 161 9.17 24.55 2.05
N GLU A 162 8.43 25.65 1.86
CA GLU A 162 8.91 26.85 1.14
C GLU A 162 10.12 27.48 1.85
N THR A 163 11.22 27.70 1.12
CA THR A 163 12.50 28.13 1.71
C THR A 163 12.53 29.62 2.09
N PHE A 164 11.80 30.49 1.38
CA PHE A 164 11.80 31.94 1.65
C PHE A 164 10.52 32.44 2.36
N PRO A 165 10.64 33.26 3.42
CA PRO A 165 9.51 34.02 3.95
C PRO A 165 9.17 35.17 2.99
N TRP A 166 7.93 35.18 2.53
CA TRP A 166 7.33 36.33 1.84
C TRP A 166 7.45 37.57 2.73
N GLU A 167 7.90 38.72 2.21
CA GLU A 167 8.13 39.98 2.96
C GLU A 167 6.89 40.56 3.68
N HIS A 168 5.74 39.88 3.59
CA HIS A 168 4.50 40.19 4.32
C HIS A 168 3.91 38.98 5.07
N SER A 169 4.72 38.01 5.48
CA SER A 169 4.24 36.90 6.31
C SER A 169 4.04 37.36 7.76
N SER A 170 2.85 37.12 8.32
CA SER A 170 2.57 37.29 9.75
C SER A 170 3.58 36.48 10.59
N ILE A 171 3.85 36.91 11.84
CA ILE A 171 4.68 36.16 12.80
C ILE A 171 4.16 34.70 12.94
N TYR A 172 2.85 34.50 12.83
CA TYR A 172 2.20 33.18 12.84
C TYR A 172 2.57 32.33 11.60
N ASP A 173 2.65 32.93 10.42
CA ASP A 173 3.06 32.23 9.19
C ASP A 173 4.54 31.84 9.26
N GLY A 174 5.39 32.69 9.84
CA GLY A 174 6.81 32.38 10.07
C GLY A 174 7.04 31.20 11.01
N LEU A 175 6.26 31.09 12.09
CA LEU A 175 6.31 29.96 13.03
C LEU A 175 5.75 28.66 12.43
N ARG A 176 4.62 28.76 11.71
CA ARG A 176 4.00 27.62 10.99
C ARG A 176 4.94 27.07 9.92
N ASN A 177 5.66 27.93 9.21
CA ASN A 177 6.61 27.52 8.18
C ASN A 177 7.86 26.85 8.79
N LYS A 178 8.34 27.31 9.96
CA LYS A 178 9.39 26.61 10.73
C LYS A 178 8.96 25.21 11.19
N TRP A 179 7.72 25.07 11.66
CA TRP A 179 7.16 23.78 12.06
C TRP A 179 7.00 22.80 10.90
N HIS A 180 6.46 23.25 9.76
CA HIS A 180 6.37 22.40 8.55
C HIS A 180 7.74 21.99 8.02
N LYS A 181 8.75 22.87 8.11
CA LYS A 181 10.17 22.54 7.84
C LYS A 181 10.66 21.41 8.72
N SER A 182 10.51 21.53 10.04
CA SER A 182 10.96 20.50 10.98
C SER A 182 10.21 19.17 10.80
N ALA A 183 8.90 19.20 10.56
CA ALA A 183 8.09 18.00 10.33
C ALA A 183 8.44 17.28 9.01
N PHE A 184 8.69 18.02 7.93
CA PHE A 184 9.17 17.42 6.68
C PHE A 184 10.52 16.72 6.87
N TRP A 185 11.49 17.39 7.49
CA TRP A 185 12.81 16.79 7.74
C TRP A 185 12.76 15.62 8.73
N ALA A 186 11.86 15.65 9.72
CA ALA A 186 11.64 14.52 10.63
C ALA A 186 11.06 13.28 9.91
N ARG A 187 10.15 13.46 8.95
CA ARG A 187 9.62 12.36 8.12
C ARG A 187 10.63 11.81 7.14
N CYS A 188 11.40 12.70 6.49
CA CYS A 188 12.55 12.29 5.68
C CYS A 188 13.53 11.48 6.53
N LEU A 189 13.82 11.91 7.76
CA LEU A 189 14.69 11.16 8.68
C LEU A 189 14.07 9.81 9.09
N GLN A 190 12.78 9.74 9.38
CA GLN A 190 12.08 8.49 9.74
C GLN A 190 12.08 7.49 8.58
N GLN A 191 11.88 7.94 7.34
CA GLN A 191 11.92 7.09 6.16
C GLN A 191 13.35 6.70 5.74
N VAL A 192 14.33 7.57 6.02
CA VAL A 192 15.75 7.24 5.94
C VAL A 192 16.13 6.18 6.98
N LEU A 193 15.55 6.23 8.19
CA LEU A 193 15.77 5.24 9.25
C LEU A 193 15.04 3.92 9.00
N SER A 194 13.95 3.91 8.20
CA SER A 194 13.25 2.70 7.81
C SER A 194 13.96 1.92 6.69
N LEU A 195 14.77 2.61 5.88
CA LEU A 195 15.80 1.98 5.05
C LEU A 195 16.95 1.55 5.97
N GLY A 196 17.20 0.24 6.06
CA GLY A 196 18.33 -0.26 6.85
C GLY A 196 19.65 0.43 6.46
N GLN A 197 20.58 0.58 7.40
CA GLN A 197 21.82 1.35 7.23
C GLN A 197 22.58 1.04 5.92
N LYS A 198 22.63 -0.24 5.53
CA LYS A 198 23.26 -0.69 4.28
C LYS A 198 22.55 -0.14 3.04
N ASP A 199 21.23 -0.25 2.97
CA ASP A 199 20.43 0.20 1.83
C ASP A 199 20.49 1.73 1.69
N MET A 200 20.60 2.47 2.80
CA MET A 200 20.84 3.92 2.79
C MET A 200 22.19 4.30 2.17
N VAL A 201 23.26 3.61 2.53
CA VAL A 201 24.59 3.86 1.96
C VAL A 201 24.59 3.56 0.47
N GLU A 202 23.95 2.47 0.04
CA GLU A 202 23.88 2.09 -1.36
C GLU A 202 22.95 3.02 -2.19
N PHE A 203 21.89 3.55 -1.58
CA PHE A 203 21.04 4.58 -2.19
C PHE A 203 21.81 5.89 -2.42
N VAL A 204 22.54 6.35 -1.40
CA VAL A 204 23.39 7.54 -1.50
C VAL A 204 24.52 7.32 -2.52
N ASP A 205 25.12 6.13 -2.56
CA ASP A 205 26.12 5.75 -3.57
C ASP A 205 25.52 5.83 -4.98
N LEU A 206 24.31 5.30 -5.22
CA LEU A 206 23.63 5.39 -6.51
C LEU A 206 23.39 6.84 -6.95
N LEU A 207 22.90 7.71 -6.05
CA LEU A 207 22.62 9.09 -6.39
C LEU A 207 23.89 9.91 -6.66
N LEU A 208 24.93 9.76 -5.83
CA LEU A 208 26.11 10.62 -5.88
C LEU A 208 27.20 10.10 -6.83
N SER A 209 27.27 8.79 -7.07
CA SER A 209 28.24 8.21 -8.00
C SER A 209 27.76 8.36 -9.46
N PRO A 210 28.70 8.46 -10.41
CA PRO A 210 28.38 8.28 -11.82
C PRO A 210 27.74 6.92 -12.09
N THR A 211 26.71 6.88 -12.95
CA THR A 211 26.02 5.63 -13.32
C THR A 211 27.02 4.61 -13.87
N SER A 212 28.00 5.07 -14.66
CA SER A 212 29.04 4.18 -15.19
C SER A 212 29.86 3.50 -14.10
N LYS A 213 30.17 4.22 -13.02
CA LYS A 213 30.92 3.68 -11.88
C LYS A 213 30.07 2.68 -11.10
N TYR A 214 28.80 3.03 -10.90
CA TYR A 214 27.84 2.18 -10.20
C TYR A 214 27.63 0.84 -10.94
N LEU A 215 27.41 0.87 -12.26
CA LEU A 215 27.22 -0.33 -13.08
C LEU A 215 28.51 -1.17 -13.21
N ASN A 216 29.68 -0.56 -13.41
CA ASN A 216 30.97 -1.28 -13.46
C ASN A 216 31.31 -2.02 -12.16
N LYS A 217 30.82 -1.55 -11.01
CA LYS A 217 31.02 -2.23 -9.71
C LYS A 217 30.22 -3.53 -9.62
N ARG A 218 29.11 -3.65 -10.36
CA ARG A 218 28.14 -4.75 -10.23
C ARG A 218 28.19 -5.74 -11.38
N PHE A 219 28.46 -5.26 -12.59
CA PHE A 219 28.35 -6.07 -13.79
C PHE A 219 29.65 -6.07 -14.60
N GLU A 220 29.94 -7.16 -15.30
CA GLU A 220 31.12 -7.31 -16.16
C GLU A 220 30.79 -7.13 -17.65
N SER A 221 29.63 -7.59 -18.10
CA SER A 221 29.21 -7.59 -19.51
C SER A 221 28.91 -6.18 -20.03
N ASP A 222 29.57 -5.79 -21.12
CA ASP A 222 29.40 -4.45 -21.70
C ASP A 222 27.99 -4.20 -22.23
N ILE A 223 27.34 -5.22 -22.82
CA ILE A 223 25.97 -5.13 -23.33
C ILE A 223 24.94 -4.88 -22.22
N LEU A 224 25.08 -5.54 -21.06
CA LEU A 224 24.17 -5.34 -19.93
C LEU A 224 24.36 -3.95 -19.35
N LYS A 225 25.62 -3.54 -19.13
CA LYS A 225 25.94 -2.18 -18.66
C LYS A 225 25.46 -1.11 -19.65
N GLY A 226 25.64 -1.32 -20.95
CA GLY A 226 25.18 -0.44 -22.01
C GLY A 226 23.66 -0.31 -22.00
N THR A 227 22.94 -1.44 -21.97
CA THR A 227 21.47 -1.50 -21.92
C THR A 227 20.91 -0.73 -20.72
N LEU A 228 21.43 -0.99 -19.51
CA LEU A 228 20.98 -0.32 -18.29
C LEU A 228 21.39 1.17 -18.22
N ALA A 229 22.52 1.53 -18.83
CA ALA A 229 22.99 2.91 -18.84
C ALA A 229 22.10 3.85 -19.69
N VAL A 230 21.34 3.32 -20.66
CA VAL A 230 20.41 4.12 -21.47
C VAL A 230 19.34 4.79 -20.61
N GLU A 231 18.84 4.09 -19.59
CA GLU A 231 17.84 4.64 -18.66
C GLU A 231 18.34 5.89 -17.91
N ALA A 232 19.66 6.08 -17.81
CA ALA A 232 20.28 7.24 -17.16
C ALA A 232 20.39 8.49 -18.06
N ILE A 233 20.04 8.39 -19.35
CA ILE A 233 20.31 9.46 -20.33
C ILE A 233 19.07 9.92 -21.09
N ILE A 234 17.98 9.15 -21.08
CA ILE A 234 16.77 9.45 -21.87
C ILE A 234 16.29 10.89 -21.59
N GLY A 235 16.25 11.71 -22.64
CA GLY A 235 15.76 13.09 -22.63
C GLY A 235 16.70 14.11 -21.99
N SER A 236 17.95 13.71 -21.65
CA SER A 236 18.90 14.50 -20.88
C SER A 236 20.24 14.72 -21.60
N MET A 237 20.93 15.82 -21.30
CA MET A 237 22.32 16.08 -21.72
C MET A 237 23.36 15.60 -20.69
N VAL A 238 22.91 14.95 -19.61
CA VAL A 238 23.78 14.41 -18.56
C VAL A 238 24.59 13.22 -19.09
N SER A 239 25.89 13.22 -18.81
CA SER A 239 26.76 12.07 -19.08
C SER A 239 26.60 11.00 -18.02
N ILE A 240 26.65 9.72 -18.41
CA ILE A 240 26.71 8.57 -17.49
C ILE A 240 27.97 8.57 -16.61
N HIS A 241 28.95 9.42 -16.94
CA HIS A 241 30.20 9.62 -16.19
C HIS A 241 30.13 10.78 -15.20
N ASN A 242 29.05 11.58 -15.23
CA ASN A 242 28.86 12.67 -14.28
C ASN A 242 28.20 12.15 -12.99
N SER A 243 28.65 12.65 -11.85
CA SER A 243 27.93 12.46 -10.58
C SER A 243 26.50 12.99 -10.69
N GLY A 244 25.53 12.25 -10.13
CA GLY A 244 24.11 12.61 -10.22
C GLY A 244 23.33 11.94 -11.34
N SER A 245 24.00 11.28 -12.30
CA SER A 245 23.32 10.56 -13.39
C SER A 245 22.48 9.37 -12.91
N GLY A 246 22.76 8.84 -11.71
CA GLY A 246 22.02 7.73 -11.12
C GLY A 246 20.56 8.06 -10.76
N TYR A 247 20.21 9.34 -10.60
CA TYR A 247 18.81 9.72 -10.43
C TYR A 247 17.99 9.48 -11.70
N VAL A 248 18.53 9.82 -12.87
CA VAL A 248 17.79 9.67 -14.15
C VAL A 248 17.49 8.19 -14.41
N LEU A 249 18.43 7.31 -14.07
CA LEU A 249 18.24 5.86 -14.05
C LEU A 249 17.08 5.46 -13.15
N LEU A 250 17.10 5.93 -11.90
CA LEU A 250 16.06 5.62 -10.93
C LEU A 250 14.69 6.15 -11.38
N HIS A 251 14.63 7.34 -11.97
CA HIS A 251 13.41 7.97 -12.48
C HIS A 251 12.75 7.14 -13.60
N HIS A 252 13.51 6.48 -14.47
CA HIS A 252 12.92 5.64 -15.53
C HIS A 252 12.48 4.28 -15.02
N VAL A 253 13.14 3.73 -14.01
CA VAL A 253 12.74 2.48 -13.33
C VAL A 253 11.46 2.67 -12.49
N MET A 254 11.05 3.91 -12.21
CA MET A 254 9.79 4.22 -11.50
C MET A 254 8.51 3.94 -12.31
N GLY A 255 8.60 3.64 -13.61
CA GLY A 255 7.43 3.41 -14.46
C GLY A 255 6.49 2.35 -13.88
N GLU A 256 5.18 2.63 -13.85
CA GLU A 256 4.14 1.74 -13.35
C GLU A 256 2.93 1.73 -14.28
N VAL A 257 2.45 0.53 -14.64
CA VAL A 257 1.24 0.34 -15.46
C VAL A 257 0.39 -0.79 -14.89
N ASP A 258 -0.86 -0.48 -14.54
CA ASP A 258 -1.84 -1.43 -13.97
C ASP A 258 -1.32 -2.25 -12.78
N GLY A 259 -0.45 -1.65 -11.95
CA GLY A 259 0.16 -2.30 -10.78
C GLY A 259 1.46 -3.03 -11.06
N ASP A 260 1.83 -3.23 -12.33
CA ASP A 260 3.12 -3.78 -12.73
C ASP A 260 4.16 -2.67 -12.82
N ARG A 261 5.28 -2.84 -12.10
CA ARG A 261 6.37 -1.87 -12.01
C ARG A 261 7.46 -2.17 -13.04
N ASN A 262 8.23 -1.15 -13.40
CA ASN A 262 9.28 -1.21 -14.41
C ASN A 262 8.77 -1.59 -15.82
N ILE A 263 7.50 -1.23 -16.12
CA ILE A 263 6.86 -1.46 -17.42
C ILE A 263 6.47 -0.12 -18.04
N TRP A 264 6.78 0.01 -19.33
CA TRP A 264 6.36 1.13 -20.17
C TRP A 264 5.43 0.63 -21.26
N SER A 265 4.19 1.11 -21.28
CA SER A 265 3.15 0.65 -22.20
C SER A 265 2.90 1.61 -23.36
N HIS A 266 2.40 1.06 -24.46
CA HIS A 266 1.82 1.84 -25.54
C HIS A 266 0.36 2.17 -25.25
N VAL A 267 -0.21 3.11 -26.01
CA VAL A 267 -1.61 3.53 -25.87
C VAL A 267 -2.31 3.31 -27.20
N GLU A 268 -3.47 2.65 -27.18
CA GLU A 268 -4.30 2.46 -28.38
C GLU A 268 -4.72 3.83 -28.97
N GLY A 269 -4.48 4.04 -30.26
CA GLY A 269 -4.65 5.32 -30.95
C GLY A 269 -3.49 6.32 -30.72
N GLY A 270 -2.43 5.92 -30.03
CA GLY A 270 -1.29 6.77 -29.66
C GLY A 270 -1.53 7.68 -28.46
N MET A 271 -0.52 8.47 -28.07
CA MET A 271 -0.57 9.26 -26.82
C MET A 271 -1.60 10.39 -26.82
N GLY A 272 -2.10 10.80 -27.98
CA GLY A 272 -3.25 11.69 -28.10
C GLY A 272 -4.50 11.15 -27.41
N SER A 273 -4.67 9.83 -27.32
CA SER A 273 -5.77 9.19 -26.60
C SER A 273 -5.72 9.48 -25.09
N VAL A 274 -4.54 9.61 -24.49
CA VAL A 274 -4.37 10.01 -23.08
C VAL A 274 -4.92 11.40 -22.87
N SER A 275 -4.44 12.37 -23.67
CA SER A 275 -4.89 13.76 -23.60
C SER A 275 -6.38 13.91 -23.86
N LEU A 276 -6.93 13.11 -24.78
CA LEU A 276 -8.36 13.09 -25.09
C LEU A 276 -9.18 12.52 -23.93
N ALA A 277 -8.75 11.41 -23.31
CA ALA A 277 -9.42 10.82 -22.16
C ALA A 277 -9.47 11.80 -20.98
N ILE A 278 -8.35 12.45 -20.66
CA ILE A 278 -8.29 13.48 -19.61
C ILE A 278 -9.19 14.67 -19.98
N SER A 279 -9.18 15.11 -21.23
CA SER A 279 -10.04 16.21 -21.68
C SER A 279 -11.53 15.86 -21.59
N ASN A 280 -11.91 14.60 -21.84
CA ASN A 280 -13.29 14.15 -21.72
C ASN A 280 -13.72 14.16 -20.24
N ALA A 281 -12.87 13.65 -19.34
CA ALA A 281 -13.10 13.73 -17.90
C ALA A 281 -13.23 15.19 -17.42
N ALA A 282 -12.34 16.08 -17.89
CA ALA A 282 -12.38 17.50 -17.57
C ALA A 282 -13.68 18.17 -18.06
N LYS A 283 -14.13 17.87 -19.30
CA LYS A 283 -15.38 18.40 -19.84
C LYS A 283 -16.61 17.87 -19.10
N GLU A 284 -16.62 16.59 -18.72
CA GLU A 284 -17.68 16.01 -17.87
C GLU A 284 -17.75 16.71 -16.51
N ALA A 285 -16.60 17.10 -15.94
CA ALA A 285 -16.52 17.90 -14.73
C ALA A 285 -16.93 19.38 -14.92
N GLY A 286 -17.19 19.84 -16.15
CA GLY A 286 -17.63 21.21 -16.44
C GLY A 286 -16.54 22.20 -16.87
N VAL A 287 -15.32 21.72 -17.20
CA VAL A 287 -14.23 22.57 -17.70
C VAL A 287 -14.54 23.10 -19.10
N HIS A 288 -14.30 24.40 -19.32
CA HIS A 288 -14.41 25.02 -20.63
C HIS A 288 -13.04 25.16 -21.31
N ILE A 289 -12.81 24.41 -22.39
CA ILE A 289 -11.52 24.40 -23.10
C ILE A 289 -11.63 25.22 -24.38
N VAL A 290 -10.74 26.21 -24.55
CA VAL A 290 -10.70 27.09 -25.72
C VAL A 290 -9.35 26.95 -26.43
N THR A 291 -9.39 26.53 -27.69
CA THR A 291 -8.22 26.42 -28.57
C THR A 291 -8.05 27.68 -29.42
N ASN A 292 -6.86 27.89 -29.99
CA ASN A 292 -6.46 29.13 -30.68
C ASN A 292 -6.64 30.38 -29.79
N ALA A 293 -6.39 30.22 -28.49
CA ALA A 293 -6.43 31.26 -27.47
C ALA A 293 -5.02 31.43 -26.89
N GLU A 294 -4.13 32.03 -27.67
CA GLU A 294 -2.78 32.33 -27.21
C GLU A 294 -2.83 33.45 -26.17
N VAL A 295 -2.32 33.15 -24.98
CA VAL A 295 -2.12 34.13 -23.91
C VAL A 295 -0.85 34.91 -24.22
N SER A 296 -0.97 36.22 -24.35
CA SER A 296 0.17 37.14 -24.56
C SER A 296 0.72 37.67 -23.25
N GLN A 297 -0.11 37.82 -22.22
CA GLN A 297 0.30 38.43 -20.96
C GLN A 297 -0.60 37.98 -19.79
N VAL A 298 -0.01 37.77 -18.61
CA VAL A 298 -0.73 37.66 -17.33
C VAL A 298 -1.01 39.08 -16.83
N MET A 299 -2.28 39.36 -16.55
CA MET A 299 -2.69 40.67 -16.07
C MET A 299 -2.59 40.71 -14.54
N ILE A 300 -1.85 41.69 -14.02
CA ILE A 300 -1.57 41.86 -12.59
C ILE A 300 -2.08 43.25 -12.18
N GLY A 301 -2.90 43.32 -11.13
CA GLY A 301 -3.39 44.58 -10.59
C GLY A 301 -2.34 45.31 -9.74
N ASP A 302 -2.59 46.57 -9.43
CA ASP A 302 -1.67 47.45 -8.66
C ASP A 302 -1.28 46.89 -7.28
N THR A 303 -2.05 45.93 -6.75
CA THR A 303 -1.78 45.22 -5.49
C THR A 303 -0.83 44.03 -5.62
N GLY A 304 -0.31 43.76 -6.82
CA GLY A 304 0.55 42.60 -7.11
C GLY A 304 -0.19 41.26 -7.17
N ILE A 305 -1.52 41.29 -7.33
CA ILE A 305 -2.39 40.11 -7.43
C ILE A 305 -2.84 39.95 -8.89
N VAL A 306 -2.83 38.71 -9.38
CA VAL A 306 -3.38 38.38 -10.71
C VAL A 306 -4.85 38.78 -10.81
N ASN A 307 -5.23 39.43 -11.91
CA ASN A 307 -6.62 39.78 -12.22
C ASN A 307 -7.15 39.12 -13.50
N GLY A 308 -6.31 38.33 -14.18
CA GLY A 308 -6.67 37.56 -15.36
C GLY A 308 -5.51 37.36 -16.34
N VAL A 309 -5.85 37.11 -17.60
CA VAL A 309 -4.91 37.04 -18.72
C VAL A 309 -5.41 37.82 -19.92
N CYS A 310 -4.47 38.34 -20.73
CA CYS A 310 -4.72 38.95 -22.01
C CYS A 310 -4.36 37.96 -23.13
N LEU A 311 -5.23 37.81 -24.11
CA LEU A 311 -4.96 37.02 -25.32
C LEU A 311 -4.23 37.87 -26.36
N ALA A 312 -3.54 37.21 -27.30
CA ALA A 312 -2.79 37.87 -28.37
C ALA A 312 -3.66 38.77 -29.27
N ASP A 313 -4.98 38.56 -29.31
CA ASP A 313 -5.93 39.39 -30.04
C ASP A 313 -6.50 40.58 -29.23
N GLY A 314 -6.00 40.78 -28.00
CA GLY A 314 -6.44 41.83 -27.08
C GLY A 314 -7.63 41.47 -26.19
N THR A 315 -8.20 40.26 -26.33
CA THR A 315 -9.28 39.80 -25.45
C THR A 315 -8.78 39.62 -24.02
N GLN A 316 -9.46 40.24 -23.06
CA GLN A 316 -9.15 40.11 -21.63
C GLN A 316 -10.09 39.10 -20.97
N VAL A 317 -9.51 38.15 -20.22
CA VAL A 317 -10.25 37.11 -19.48
C VAL A 317 -9.90 37.23 -18.01
N HIS A 318 -10.89 37.46 -17.16
CA HIS A 318 -10.67 37.79 -15.75
C HIS A 318 -10.78 36.60 -14.81
N SER A 319 -9.80 36.48 -13.90
CA SER A 319 -9.81 35.57 -12.76
C SER A 319 -8.77 36.01 -11.72
N SER A 320 -9.02 35.70 -10.45
CA SER A 320 -8.06 35.91 -9.36
C SER A 320 -7.09 34.73 -9.18
N VAL A 321 -7.24 33.65 -9.97
CA VAL A 321 -6.40 32.47 -9.93
C VAL A 321 -6.02 32.06 -11.35
N VAL A 322 -4.73 31.99 -11.63
CA VAL A 322 -4.17 31.56 -12.91
C VAL A 322 -3.14 30.47 -12.67
N LEU A 323 -3.30 29.33 -13.33
CA LEU A 323 -2.32 28.24 -13.34
C LEU A 323 -1.63 28.24 -14.70
N SER A 324 -0.30 28.32 -14.71
CA SER A 324 0.50 28.17 -15.92
C SER A 324 0.99 26.72 -16.05
N ASN A 325 0.66 26.09 -17.17
CA ASN A 325 1.25 24.82 -17.59
C ASN A 325 2.40 25.04 -18.60
N ALA A 326 2.70 26.30 -18.95
CA ALA A 326 3.86 26.65 -19.76
C ALA A 326 5.16 26.44 -18.96
N THR A 327 6.31 26.47 -19.64
CA THR A 327 7.62 26.38 -18.98
C THR A 327 7.82 27.52 -17.99
N PRO A 328 8.64 27.35 -16.94
CA PRO A 328 9.00 28.45 -16.05
C PRO A 328 9.57 29.64 -16.80
N TYR A 329 10.47 29.40 -17.77
CA TYR A 329 11.02 30.45 -18.63
C TYR A 329 9.92 31.24 -19.34
N LYS A 330 9.02 30.57 -20.06
CA LYS A 330 7.93 31.24 -20.78
C LYS A 330 7.01 32.00 -19.84
N THR A 331 6.66 31.39 -18.71
CA THR A 331 5.76 32.02 -17.72
C THR A 331 6.36 33.30 -17.15
N PHE A 332 7.61 33.28 -16.70
CA PHE A 332 8.20 34.39 -15.95
C PHE A 332 8.99 35.39 -16.81
N MET A 333 9.50 34.97 -17.97
CA MET A 333 10.25 35.85 -18.88
C MET A 333 9.37 36.46 -19.98
N GLU A 334 8.28 35.79 -20.38
CA GLU A 334 7.45 36.25 -21.51
C GLU A 334 6.05 36.69 -21.08
N LEU A 335 5.39 35.96 -20.18
CA LEU A 335 3.98 36.21 -19.85
C LEU A 335 3.78 37.16 -18.67
N VAL A 336 4.67 37.15 -17.68
CA VAL A 336 4.59 38.00 -16.49
C VAL A 336 5.45 39.25 -16.68
N PRO A 337 4.94 40.47 -16.41
CA PRO A 337 5.76 41.68 -16.48
C PRO A 337 6.88 41.67 -15.44
N GLU A 338 8.10 42.07 -15.86
CA GLU A 338 9.31 42.00 -15.03
C GLU A 338 9.19 42.78 -13.71
N ASP A 339 8.46 43.90 -13.68
CA ASP A 339 8.28 44.76 -12.50
C ASP A 339 7.64 44.05 -11.29
N PHE A 340 6.97 42.92 -11.50
CA PHE A 340 6.30 42.15 -10.44
C PHE A 340 7.12 40.94 -9.96
N LEU A 341 8.34 40.76 -10.45
CA LEU A 341 9.18 39.61 -10.12
C LEU A 341 10.49 40.04 -9.42
N PRO A 342 10.95 39.29 -8.40
CA PRO A 342 12.23 39.57 -7.77
C PRO A 342 13.40 39.44 -8.76
N GLY A 343 14.35 40.38 -8.74
CA GLY A 343 15.50 40.38 -9.65
C GLY A 343 16.34 39.09 -9.57
N ASP A 344 16.60 38.58 -8.37
CA ASP A 344 17.33 37.33 -8.15
C ASP A 344 16.58 36.12 -8.70
N PHE A 345 15.24 36.13 -8.64
CA PHE A 345 14.39 35.07 -9.19
C PHE A 345 14.43 35.06 -10.71
N LEU A 346 14.28 36.22 -11.35
CA LEU A 346 14.42 36.37 -12.81
C LEU A 346 15.81 35.95 -13.28
N HIS A 347 16.87 36.36 -12.55
CA HIS A 347 18.23 35.96 -12.85
C HIS A 347 18.40 34.44 -12.77
N ALA A 348 17.84 33.79 -11.74
CA ALA A 348 17.91 32.34 -11.59
C ALA A 348 17.14 31.59 -12.70
N ILE A 349 15.94 32.04 -13.05
CA ILE A 349 15.14 31.45 -14.14
C ILE A 349 15.87 31.60 -15.47
N LYS A 350 16.39 32.80 -15.76
CA LYS A 350 17.12 33.07 -17.01
C LYS A 350 18.37 32.22 -17.17
N ASN A 351 19.08 31.92 -16.08
CA ASN A 351 20.33 31.15 -16.09
C ASN A 351 20.13 29.66 -15.77
N SER A 352 18.90 29.19 -15.68
CA SER A 352 18.62 27.76 -15.51
C SER A 352 18.99 26.99 -16.78
N ASP A 353 19.43 25.74 -16.60
CA ASP A 353 19.80 24.90 -17.73
C ASP A 353 18.54 24.31 -18.41
N TYR A 354 18.21 24.87 -19.56
CA TYR A 354 17.17 24.37 -20.46
C TYR A 354 17.76 23.59 -21.64
N SER A 355 19.05 23.28 -21.62
CA SER A 355 19.64 22.48 -22.68
C SER A 355 19.01 21.09 -22.69
N SER A 356 18.61 20.65 -23.87
CA SER A 356 18.24 19.26 -24.10
C SER A 356 18.81 18.78 -25.40
N GLY A 357 19.18 17.51 -25.36
CA GLY A 357 19.92 16.83 -26.39
C GLY A 357 19.06 15.92 -27.22
N THR A 358 17.77 16.19 -27.45
CA THR A 358 16.90 15.16 -28.01
C THR A 358 16.24 15.53 -29.32
N THR A 359 16.25 14.59 -30.26
CA THR A 359 15.51 14.67 -31.52
C THR A 359 14.55 13.50 -31.61
N LYS A 360 13.30 13.80 -31.95
CA LYS A 360 12.25 12.81 -32.22
C LYS A 360 12.13 12.60 -33.73
N ILE A 361 12.17 11.36 -34.19
CA ILE A 361 11.92 11.03 -35.61
C ILE A 361 10.78 10.01 -35.68
N ASN A 362 9.72 10.36 -36.37
CA ASN A 362 8.54 9.53 -36.60
C ASN A 362 8.59 8.99 -38.02
N VAL A 363 8.59 7.67 -38.20
CA VAL A 363 8.88 7.03 -39.51
C VAL A 363 7.74 6.09 -39.89
N ALA A 364 7.20 6.26 -41.10
CA ALA A 364 6.34 5.26 -41.73
C ALA A 364 7.20 4.28 -42.53
N VAL A 365 6.99 2.98 -42.31
CA VAL A 365 7.71 1.91 -43.03
C VAL A 365 6.74 0.95 -43.71
N ASP A 366 7.17 0.39 -44.84
CA ASP A 366 6.37 -0.54 -45.67
C ASP A 366 6.34 -1.98 -45.14
N ARG A 367 7.23 -2.31 -44.19
CA ARG A 367 7.34 -3.63 -43.53
C ARG A 367 8.03 -3.51 -42.17
N LEU A 368 7.89 -4.54 -41.33
CA LEU A 368 8.59 -4.60 -40.04
C LEU A 368 10.12 -4.72 -40.23
N PRO A 369 10.92 -3.99 -39.43
CA PRO A 369 12.38 -4.15 -39.39
C PRO A 369 12.77 -5.58 -39.00
N GLN A 370 13.65 -6.21 -39.77
CA GLN A 370 14.13 -7.58 -39.50
C GLN A 370 15.55 -7.53 -38.94
N PHE A 371 15.70 -7.77 -37.64
CA PHE A 371 17.00 -7.74 -36.96
C PHE A 371 17.84 -8.97 -37.28
N GLN A 372 19.10 -8.77 -37.71
CA GLN A 372 19.99 -9.87 -38.14
C GLN A 372 20.23 -10.91 -37.04
N CYS A 373 20.24 -10.50 -35.77
CA CYS A 373 20.46 -11.36 -34.62
C CYS A 373 19.29 -12.31 -34.32
N CYS A 374 18.10 -12.03 -34.87
CA CYS A 374 16.91 -12.87 -34.71
C CYS A 374 16.79 -13.83 -35.90
N LYS A 375 17.22 -15.08 -35.73
CA LYS A 375 17.20 -16.12 -36.79
C LYS A 375 15.79 -16.60 -37.22
N SER A 376 14.73 -15.95 -36.77
CA SER A 376 13.35 -16.30 -37.13
C SER A 376 13.05 -15.85 -38.56
N SER A 377 12.70 -16.79 -39.42
CA SER A 377 12.24 -16.55 -40.79
C SER A 377 10.77 -16.12 -40.88
N ASN A 378 10.11 -15.84 -39.74
CA ASN A 378 8.67 -15.56 -39.71
C ASN A 378 8.43 -14.03 -39.70
N PRO A 379 7.67 -13.46 -40.67
CA PRO A 379 7.44 -12.02 -40.80
C PRO A 379 6.45 -11.44 -39.76
N GLU A 380 6.14 -12.21 -38.71
CA GLU A 380 5.15 -11.86 -37.70
C GLU A 380 5.73 -11.01 -36.56
N VAL A 381 4.85 -10.28 -35.86
CA VAL A 381 5.21 -9.50 -34.68
C VAL A 381 5.72 -10.44 -33.58
N GLY A 382 6.82 -10.07 -32.92
CA GLY A 382 7.44 -10.85 -31.84
C GLY A 382 7.92 -9.92 -30.71
N PRO A 383 8.44 -10.46 -29.60
CA PRO A 383 8.87 -9.66 -28.44
C PRO A 383 9.81 -8.51 -28.79
N GLN A 384 10.75 -8.74 -29.72
CA GLN A 384 11.70 -7.75 -30.23
C GLN A 384 11.04 -6.57 -30.96
N HIS A 385 9.82 -6.75 -31.47
CA HIS A 385 9.05 -5.69 -32.15
C HIS A 385 8.12 -4.93 -31.19
N THR A 386 7.88 -5.47 -30.00
CA THR A 386 6.98 -4.87 -28.99
C THR A 386 7.73 -4.13 -27.88
N ALA A 387 9.01 -4.43 -27.66
CA ALA A 387 9.84 -3.84 -26.62
C ALA A 387 10.40 -2.45 -26.99
N SER A 388 10.97 -1.75 -26.01
CA SER A 388 11.87 -0.61 -26.28
C SER A 388 13.19 -1.12 -26.85
N ILE A 389 13.48 -0.78 -28.10
CA ILE A 389 14.65 -1.23 -28.84
C ILE A 389 15.80 -0.24 -28.62
N ARG A 390 16.96 -0.72 -28.17
CA ARG A 390 18.16 0.09 -27.89
C ARG A 390 19.15 -0.03 -29.04
N ILE A 391 19.41 1.08 -29.77
CA ILE A 391 20.33 1.10 -30.93
C ILE A 391 21.55 1.97 -30.61
N GLY A 392 22.75 1.44 -30.90
CA GLY A 392 24.03 2.14 -30.65
C GLY A 392 24.42 2.19 -29.17
N THR A 393 24.13 1.12 -28.42
CA THR A 393 24.29 1.05 -26.96
C THR A 393 24.89 -0.28 -26.50
N GLU A 394 25.72 -0.90 -27.33
CA GLU A 394 26.34 -2.20 -27.03
C GLU A 394 27.39 -2.08 -25.92
N SER A 395 27.86 -0.86 -25.64
CA SER A 395 28.70 -0.55 -24.49
C SER A 395 28.44 0.85 -23.94
N MET A 396 28.83 1.07 -22.68
CA MET A 396 28.85 2.42 -22.09
C MET A 396 29.81 3.38 -22.80
N GLY A 397 30.84 2.86 -23.50
CA GLY A 397 31.79 3.67 -24.24
C GLY A 397 31.17 4.39 -25.45
N GLU A 398 30.22 3.73 -26.12
CA GLU A 398 29.47 4.35 -27.23
C GLU A 398 28.62 5.52 -26.72
N ILE A 399 27.95 5.33 -25.58
CA ILE A 399 27.16 6.36 -24.90
C ILE A 399 28.06 7.55 -24.52
N GLY A 400 29.22 7.28 -23.90
CA GLY A 400 30.19 8.32 -23.53
C GLY A 400 30.73 9.09 -24.73
N THR A 401 30.98 8.41 -25.86
CA THR A 401 31.44 9.03 -27.11
C THR A 401 30.38 9.95 -27.69
N ALA A 402 29.14 9.49 -27.79
CA ALA A 402 28.03 10.30 -28.29
C ALA A 402 27.79 11.57 -27.44
N CYS A 403 27.89 11.43 -26.11
CA CYS A 403 27.81 12.56 -25.19
C CYS A 403 28.95 13.57 -25.42
N GLN A 404 30.19 13.09 -25.56
CA GLN A 404 31.35 13.95 -25.78
C GLN A 404 31.29 14.70 -27.12
N GLU A 405 30.84 14.04 -28.19
CA GLU A 405 30.63 14.68 -29.50
C GLU A 405 29.59 15.80 -29.39
N ALA A 406 28.49 15.57 -28.67
CA ALA A 406 27.44 16.57 -28.47
C ALA A 406 27.89 17.75 -27.62
N TRP A 407 28.69 17.51 -26.58
CA TRP A 407 29.32 18.60 -25.80
C TRP A 407 30.33 19.40 -26.63
N ASN A 408 30.95 18.78 -27.63
CA ASN A 408 31.75 19.48 -28.64
C ASN A 408 30.89 20.19 -29.70
N GLY A 409 29.56 20.22 -29.54
CA GLY A 409 28.63 20.92 -30.41
C GLY A 409 28.26 20.16 -31.69
N LEU A 410 28.55 18.85 -31.78
CA LEU A 410 28.29 18.03 -32.96
C LEU A 410 27.29 16.90 -32.63
N PRO A 411 26.22 16.69 -33.42
CA PRO A 411 25.41 15.48 -33.27
C PRO A 411 26.27 14.23 -33.51
N SER A 412 26.07 13.21 -32.68
CA SER A 412 26.89 12.00 -32.71
C SER A 412 26.98 11.36 -34.11
N ARG A 413 28.16 10.87 -34.47
CA ARG A 413 28.37 10.10 -35.71
C ARG A 413 27.70 8.74 -35.67
N ARG A 414 27.59 8.15 -34.47
CA ARG A 414 26.82 6.93 -34.18
C ARG A 414 25.77 7.29 -33.11
N PRO A 415 24.59 7.76 -33.51
CA PRO A 415 23.57 8.20 -32.56
C PRO A 415 23.14 7.08 -31.61
N VAL A 416 23.00 7.42 -30.33
CA VAL A 416 22.35 6.56 -29.32
C VAL A 416 20.85 6.77 -29.43
N MET A 417 20.08 5.71 -29.65
CA MET A 417 18.65 5.83 -29.93
C MET A 417 17.82 4.83 -29.16
N GLU A 418 16.69 5.30 -28.64
CA GLU A 418 15.56 4.44 -28.29
C GLU A 418 14.60 4.39 -29.47
N MET A 419 14.26 3.17 -29.90
CA MET A 419 13.33 2.89 -30.99
C MET A 419 12.14 2.10 -30.45
N THR A 420 10.94 2.46 -30.87
CA THR A 420 9.71 1.69 -30.57
C THR A 420 8.88 1.52 -31.83
N ILE A 421 8.09 0.45 -31.91
CA ILE A 421 7.21 0.16 -33.04
C ILE A 421 5.78 0.04 -32.52
N PRO A 422 5.09 1.16 -32.21
CA PRO A 422 3.77 1.13 -31.60
C PRO A 422 2.74 0.33 -32.42
N SER A 423 2.87 0.35 -33.75
CA SER A 423 1.98 -0.40 -34.64
C SER A 423 2.13 -1.93 -34.56
N SER A 424 3.13 -2.44 -33.83
CA SER A 424 3.24 -3.86 -33.52
C SER A 424 2.15 -4.31 -32.54
N LEU A 425 1.67 -3.39 -31.71
CA LEU A 425 0.60 -3.63 -30.73
C LEU A 425 -0.72 -2.94 -31.14
N ASP A 426 -0.63 -1.83 -31.86
CA ASP A 426 -1.76 -0.99 -32.24
C ASP A 426 -1.99 -0.95 -33.76
N ASN A 427 -2.94 -1.75 -34.23
CA ASN A 427 -3.30 -1.79 -35.65
C ASN A 427 -4.13 -0.58 -36.12
N THR A 428 -4.43 0.39 -35.25
CA THR A 428 -5.30 1.55 -35.56
C THR A 428 -4.55 2.78 -36.09
N ILE A 429 -3.21 2.75 -36.04
CA ILE A 429 -2.35 3.90 -36.36
C ILE A 429 -1.59 3.77 -37.68
N SER A 430 -1.67 2.63 -38.36
CA SER A 430 -1.04 2.40 -39.66
C SER A 430 -1.93 1.56 -40.60
N PRO A 431 -1.72 1.64 -41.92
CA PRO A 431 -2.40 0.76 -42.86
C PRO A 431 -1.97 -0.71 -42.69
N PRO A 432 -2.79 -1.70 -43.07
CA PRO A 432 -2.43 -3.12 -42.98
C PRO A 432 -1.10 -3.44 -43.67
N GLY A 433 -0.24 -4.18 -42.97
CA GLY A 433 1.09 -4.58 -43.44
C GLY A 433 2.15 -3.46 -43.42
N LYS A 434 1.79 -2.26 -42.97
CA LYS A 434 2.70 -1.11 -42.83
C LYS A 434 2.77 -0.69 -41.37
N HIS A 435 3.86 -0.05 -40.99
CA HIS A 435 4.17 0.19 -39.57
C HIS A 435 4.61 1.62 -39.31
N VAL A 436 4.39 2.06 -38.07
CA VAL A 436 4.88 3.30 -37.49
C VAL A 436 6.04 2.96 -36.57
N VAL A 437 7.17 3.61 -36.80
CA VAL A 437 8.38 3.51 -35.97
C VAL A 437 8.64 4.87 -35.34
N SER A 438 8.98 4.86 -34.06
CA SER A 438 9.25 6.05 -33.26
C SER A 438 10.68 6.01 -32.76
N LEU A 439 11.52 6.95 -33.20
CA LEU A 439 12.93 7.05 -32.85
C LEU A 439 13.15 8.26 -31.93
N PHE A 440 13.92 8.06 -30.86
CA PHE A 440 14.26 9.10 -29.91
C PHE A 440 15.79 9.12 -29.71
N THR A 441 16.46 10.06 -30.37
CA THR A 441 17.93 10.10 -30.41
C THR A 441 18.45 11.00 -29.29
N GLN A 442 19.41 10.50 -28.51
CA GLN A 442 20.03 11.24 -27.40
C GLN A 442 21.24 12.07 -27.88
N TYR A 443 21.65 13.07 -27.09
CA TYR A 443 22.82 13.92 -27.33
C TYR A 443 22.85 14.65 -28.69
N THR A 444 21.77 15.37 -29.01
CA THR A 444 21.60 16.22 -30.19
C THR A 444 21.59 17.70 -29.79
N PRO A 445 22.66 18.47 -30.09
CA PRO A 445 22.75 19.87 -29.68
C PRO A 445 21.63 20.75 -30.24
N TYR A 446 21.16 21.71 -29.46
CA TYR A 446 20.16 22.69 -29.92
C TYR A 446 20.64 23.52 -31.11
N LYS A 447 21.94 23.87 -31.13
CA LYS A 447 22.63 24.52 -32.26
C LYS A 447 23.87 23.71 -32.62
N PRO A 448 23.84 22.88 -33.68
CA PRO A 448 25.00 22.13 -34.12
C PRO A 448 26.05 23.07 -34.75
N LEU A 449 27.34 22.76 -34.58
CA LEU A 449 28.45 23.56 -35.13
C LEU A 449 28.72 23.27 -36.62
N ASP A 450 28.33 22.10 -37.11
CA ASP A 450 28.55 21.61 -38.47
C ASP A 450 27.36 21.86 -39.41
N GLY A 451 26.32 22.56 -38.95
CA GLY A 451 25.16 22.88 -39.77
C GLY A 451 24.05 23.60 -39.00
N SER A 452 22.82 23.49 -39.50
CA SER A 452 21.64 24.11 -38.89
C SER A 452 20.42 23.20 -39.02
N TRP A 453 19.64 23.07 -37.94
CA TRP A 453 18.36 22.36 -37.98
C TRP A 453 17.30 23.03 -38.85
N GLU A 454 17.48 24.30 -39.22
CA GLU A 454 16.61 25.01 -40.16
C GLU A 454 16.94 24.65 -41.63
N ASP A 455 18.10 24.03 -41.91
CA ASP A 455 18.45 23.57 -43.25
C ASP A 455 17.85 22.17 -43.52
N PRO A 456 16.91 22.02 -44.47
CA PRO A 456 16.31 20.73 -44.79
C PRO A 456 17.33 19.65 -45.19
N LYS A 457 18.43 20.01 -45.87
CA LYS A 457 19.45 19.05 -46.30
C LYS A 457 20.24 18.51 -45.11
N TYR A 458 20.50 19.37 -44.13
CA TYR A 458 21.17 18.98 -42.90
C TYR A 458 20.29 18.04 -42.06
N ARG A 459 18.99 18.35 -41.93
CA ARG A 459 18.01 17.47 -41.28
C ARG A 459 17.93 16.10 -41.96
N GLU A 460 17.84 16.08 -43.29
CA GLU A 460 17.80 14.85 -44.07
C GLU A 460 19.08 14.03 -43.89
N SER A 461 20.25 14.68 -43.92
CA SER A 461 21.54 14.02 -43.67
C SER A 461 21.59 13.34 -42.30
N TYR A 462 21.10 14.00 -41.25
CA TYR A 462 21.04 13.41 -39.92
C TYR A 462 20.01 12.28 -39.80
N ALA A 463 18.81 12.44 -40.39
CA ALA A 463 17.80 11.38 -40.41
C ALA A 463 18.32 10.13 -41.14
N ARG A 464 18.98 10.30 -42.29
CA ARG A 464 19.63 9.19 -43.01
C ARG A 464 20.75 8.56 -42.20
N ARG A 465 21.53 9.32 -41.44
CA ARG A 465 22.53 8.77 -40.51
C ARG A 465 21.90 7.81 -39.50
N CYS A 466 20.75 8.19 -38.94
CA CYS A 466 19.99 7.33 -38.02
C CYS A 466 19.47 6.07 -38.73
N PHE A 467 18.90 6.20 -39.93
CA PHE A 467 18.38 5.06 -40.69
C PHE A 467 19.48 4.10 -41.13
N ASN A 468 20.63 4.62 -41.56
CA ASN A 468 21.79 3.81 -41.93
C ASN A 468 22.34 3.05 -40.73
N LEU A 469 22.36 3.65 -39.54
CA LEU A 469 22.75 2.94 -38.33
C LEU A 469 21.76 1.82 -38.00
N ILE A 470 20.45 2.04 -38.18
CA ILE A 470 19.45 0.97 -38.02
C ILE A 470 19.66 -0.13 -39.06
N ASP A 471 20.00 0.19 -40.32
CA ASP A 471 20.32 -0.82 -41.35
C ASP A 471 21.48 -1.74 -40.97
N GLU A 472 22.45 -1.27 -40.17
CA GLU A 472 23.52 -2.13 -39.65
C GLU A 472 22.95 -3.29 -38.80
N TYR A 473 21.89 -3.04 -38.03
CA TYR A 473 21.22 -4.04 -37.18
C TYR A 473 20.05 -4.75 -37.88
N ALA A 474 19.33 -4.04 -38.76
CA ALA A 474 18.14 -4.51 -39.46
C ALA A 474 18.17 -4.08 -40.95
N PRO A 475 18.91 -4.83 -41.81
CA PRO A 475 19.12 -4.47 -43.20
C PRO A 475 17.82 -4.26 -43.98
N GLY A 476 17.79 -3.19 -44.76
CA GLY A 476 16.65 -2.85 -45.62
C GLY A 476 15.60 -2.01 -44.91
N PHE A 477 15.87 -1.55 -43.69
CA PHE A 477 15.07 -0.55 -42.99
C PHE A 477 15.00 0.76 -43.78
N SER A 478 16.13 1.34 -44.22
CA SER A 478 16.09 2.60 -44.97
C SER A 478 15.27 2.49 -46.26
N SER A 479 15.37 1.36 -46.96
CA SER A 479 14.60 1.07 -48.18
C SER A 479 13.10 0.88 -47.93
N SER A 480 12.71 0.56 -46.69
CA SER A 480 11.31 0.40 -46.28
C SER A 480 10.63 1.73 -45.94
N VAL A 481 11.39 2.82 -45.76
CA VAL A 481 10.86 4.10 -45.33
C VAL A 481 9.98 4.71 -46.43
N ILE A 482 8.70 4.87 -46.11
CA ILE A 482 7.69 5.54 -46.95
C ILE A 482 7.81 7.06 -46.81
N GLY A 483 8.09 7.50 -45.58
CA GLY A 483 8.29 8.89 -45.24
C GLY A 483 8.57 9.04 -43.75
N TYR A 484 9.04 10.21 -43.35
CA TYR A 484 9.31 10.51 -41.95
C TYR A 484 9.02 11.97 -41.63
N ASP A 485 8.90 12.22 -40.34
CA ASP A 485 8.82 13.51 -39.72
C ASP A 485 9.86 13.60 -38.60
N MET A 486 10.44 14.78 -38.40
CA MET A 486 11.53 14.98 -37.45
C MET A 486 11.28 16.26 -36.66
N LEU A 487 11.39 16.17 -35.33
CA LEU A 487 11.39 17.29 -34.39
C LEU A 487 12.76 17.37 -33.74
N ALA A 488 13.59 18.29 -34.22
CA ALA A 488 14.85 18.68 -33.59
C ALA A 488 14.58 19.60 -32.39
N PRO A 489 15.58 19.87 -31.52
CA PRO A 489 15.37 20.69 -30.33
C PRO A 489 14.70 22.07 -30.56
N PRO A 490 15.05 22.84 -31.62
CA PRO A 490 14.33 24.08 -31.93
C PRO A 490 12.86 23.88 -32.31
N ASP A 491 12.51 22.76 -32.94
CA ASP A 491 11.13 22.44 -33.30
C ASP A 491 10.30 22.09 -32.06
N LEU A 492 10.89 21.34 -31.12
CA LEU A 492 10.27 21.02 -29.82
C LEU A 492 9.92 22.29 -29.04
N GLU A 493 10.80 23.29 -29.06
CA GLU A 493 10.52 24.60 -28.47
C GLU A 493 9.42 25.35 -29.22
N ARG A 494 9.55 25.49 -30.54
CA ARG A 494 8.62 26.28 -31.36
C ARG A 494 7.21 25.69 -31.36
N GLU A 495 7.08 24.40 -31.68
CA GLU A 495 5.80 23.74 -31.91
C GLU A 495 5.10 23.34 -30.60
N ILE A 496 5.86 22.78 -29.65
CA ILE A 496 5.29 22.21 -28.42
C ILE A 496 5.36 23.20 -27.26
N GLY A 497 6.36 24.09 -27.25
CA GLY A 497 6.58 25.06 -26.17
C GLY A 497 7.61 24.58 -25.13
N LEU A 498 8.48 23.64 -25.51
CA LEU A 498 9.54 23.09 -24.66
C LEU A 498 10.80 23.95 -24.78
N THR A 499 10.98 24.95 -23.89
CA THR A 499 12.14 25.87 -23.89
C THR A 499 13.46 25.11 -24.02
N GLY A 500 14.32 25.55 -24.95
CA GLY A 500 15.61 24.90 -25.24
C GLY A 500 15.49 23.48 -25.82
N GLY A 501 14.30 23.06 -26.24
CA GLY A 501 13.99 21.70 -26.67
C GLY A 501 13.88 20.68 -25.54
N ASN A 502 13.81 21.13 -24.28
CA ASN A 502 13.87 20.24 -23.13
C ASN A 502 12.52 19.62 -22.77
N VAL A 503 12.45 18.30 -22.97
CA VAL A 503 11.25 17.47 -22.73
C VAL A 503 10.84 17.36 -21.26
N PHE A 504 11.72 17.76 -20.33
CA PHE A 504 11.46 17.82 -18.89
C PHE A 504 11.31 19.26 -18.35
N HIS A 505 11.17 20.26 -19.22
CA HIS A 505 11.10 21.69 -18.85
C HIS A 505 12.32 22.21 -18.06
N GLY A 506 13.48 21.54 -18.16
CA GLY A 506 14.74 21.90 -17.50
C GLY A 506 15.63 20.67 -17.27
N ALA A 507 16.91 20.90 -16.96
CA ALA A 507 17.89 19.83 -16.72
C ALA A 507 17.48 18.88 -15.58
N MET A 508 17.82 17.60 -15.72
CA MET A 508 17.53 16.52 -14.76
C MET A 508 18.75 16.15 -13.90
N GLY A 509 19.71 17.06 -13.73
CA GLY A 509 20.83 16.89 -12.79
C GLY A 509 20.39 17.07 -11.33
N LEU A 510 21.12 16.49 -10.37
CA LEU A 510 20.81 16.63 -8.94
C LEU A 510 20.76 18.09 -8.45
N ASP A 511 21.50 18.98 -9.10
CA ASP A 511 21.54 20.42 -8.89
C ASP A 511 20.28 21.15 -9.40
N SER A 512 19.50 20.48 -10.26
CA SER A 512 18.30 21.00 -10.95
C SER A 512 17.04 20.17 -10.66
N LEU A 513 17.05 19.37 -9.60
CA LEU A 513 15.97 18.46 -9.21
C LEU A 513 15.46 18.72 -7.79
N PHE A 514 14.35 18.08 -7.44
CA PHE A 514 13.69 18.21 -6.14
C PHE A 514 13.42 19.68 -5.77
N LEU A 515 13.93 20.13 -4.62
CA LEU A 515 13.83 21.49 -4.08
C LEU A 515 14.52 22.57 -4.93
N MET A 516 15.19 22.17 -6.01
CA MET A 516 15.91 23.08 -6.89
C MET A 516 15.07 23.47 -8.12
N ARG A 517 13.86 22.90 -8.30
CA ARG A 517 12.94 23.21 -9.42
C ARG A 517 11.80 24.13 -9.03
N PRO A 518 11.43 25.16 -9.82
CA PRO A 518 12.13 25.61 -11.04
C PRO A 518 13.51 26.21 -10.76
N VAL A 519 13.70 26.85 -9.60
CA VAL A 519 14.99 27.36 -9.13
C VAL A 519 15.10 27.19 -7.62
N LYS A 520 16.33 27.05 -7.12
CA LYS A 520 16.64 26.98 -5.69
C LYS A 520 15.98 28.14 -4.93
N GLY A 521 15.22 27.83 -3.89
CA GLY A 521 14.51 28.83 -3.09
C GLY A 521 13.03 29.00 -3.43
N TRP A 522 12.62 28.59 -4.63
CA TRP A 522 11.29 28.85 -5.18
C TRP A 522 10.63 27.57 -5.68
N SER A 523 10.69 26.50 -4.88
CA SER A 523 10.32 25.15 -5.33
C SER A 523 8.84 24.78 -5.21
N GLY A 524 8.02 25.67 -4.67
CA GLY A 524 6.58 25.46 -4.55
C GLY A 524 5.83 25.73 -5.86
N HIS A 525 4.60 25.22 -5.95
CA HIS A 525 3.67 25.59 -7.03
C HIS A 525 3.22 27.06 -6.97
N ARG A 526 3.42 27.74 -5.84
CA ARG A 526 3.18 29.18 -5.67
C ARG A 526 4.31 29.99 -6.28
N THR A 527 3.96 31.02 -7.01
CA THR A 527 4.92 31.90 -7.67
C THR A 527 5.05 33.23 -6.94
N PRO A 528 6.10 34.05 -7.23
CA PRO A 528 6.24 35.39 -6.65
C PRO A 528 5.01 36.29 -6.80
N VAL A 529 4.20 36.04 -7.83
CA VAL A 529 2.96 36.78 -8.11
C VAL A 529 1.78 36.09 -7.42
N ARG A 530 1.05 36.83 -6.57
CA ARG A 530 -0.10 36.30 -5.83
C ARG A 530 -1.23 35.91 -6.78
N GLY A 531 -1.73 34.69 -6.65
CA GLY A 531 -2.78 34.15 -7.53
C GLY A 531 -2.25 33.49 -8.80
N LEU A 532 -0.94 33.54 -9.08
CA LEU A 532 -0.30 32.78 -10.15
C LEU A 532 0.36 31.50 -9.59
N TYR A 533 0.09 30.38 -10.24
CA TYR A 533 0.57 29.05 -9.85
C TYR A 533 1.20 28.30 -11.04
N MET A 534 2.10 27.36 -10.78
CA MET A 534 2.68 26.46 -11.79
C MET A 534 2.07 25.06 -11.69
N CYS A 535 1.72 24.46 -12.83
CA CYS A 535 1.18 23.08 -12.89
C CYS A 535 1.85 22.18 -13.94
N GLY A 536 2.95 22.62 -14.56
CA GLY A 536 3.73 21.84 -15.54
C GLY A 536 4.94 21.10 -14.95
N SER A 537 5.62 20.27 -15.75
CA SER A 537 6.82 19.48 -15.32
C SER A 537 8.06 20.31 -14.93
N GLY A 538 8.00 21.64 -15.07
CA GLY A 538 9.05 22.56 -14.64
C GLY A 538 8.99 22.93 -13.14
N SER A 539 7.92 22.53 -12.43
CA SER A 539 7.83 22.61 -10.96
C SER A 539 8.13 21.27 -10.32
N HIS A 540 8.52 21.28 -9.05
CA HIS A 540 8.68 20.04 -8.27
C HIS A 540 7.36 19.23 -8.30
N PRO A 541 7.39 17.91 -8.56
CA PRO A 541 6.22 17.06 -8.38
C PRO A 541 5.85 17.09 -6.89
N GLU A 542 4.85 17.90 -6.54
CA GLU A 542 4.15 17.81 -5.27
C GLU A 542 2.89 16.97 -5.54
N ALA A 543 2.97 15.65 -5.41
CA ALA A 543 1.74 14.86 -5.38
C ALA A 543 1.07 15.08 -4.03
N GLN A 544 0.00 15.87 -4.02
CA GLN A 544 -0.91 15.89 -2.88
C GLN A 544 -1.55 14.50 -2.75
N GLN A 545 -1.01 13.62 -1.89
CA GLN A 545 -1.82 12.62 -1.18
C GLN A 545 -2.79 13.34 -0.22
N GLN A 546 -3.59 14.26 -0.75
CA GLN A 546 -4.27 15.27 0.07
C GLN A 546 -5.64 15.66 -0.50
N GLN A 547 -6.34 14.75 -1.18
CA GLN A 547 -7.80 14.89 -1.35
C GLN A 547 -8.65 13.78 -0.71
N GLN A 548 -8.06 12.72 -0.17
CA GLN A 548 -8.71 11.89 0.86
C GLN A 548 -8.13 12.13 2.27
N GLN A 549 -6.87 12.57 2.39
CA GLN A 549 -6.22 12.79 3.70
C GLN A 549 -6.40 14.21 4.28
N LEU A 550 -6.42 15.30 3.48
CA LEU A 550 -6.60 16.66 4.05
C LEU A 550 -7.98 16.87 4.66
N GLY A 551 -9.05 16.32 4.07
CA GLY A 551 -10.39 16.49 4.63
C GLY A 551 -10.54 15.81 6.00
N ALA A 552 -9.81 14.72 6.24
CA ALA A 552 -9.87 13.97 7.49
C ALA A 552 -8.88 14.49 8.55
N THR A 553 -7.64 14.86 8.18
CA THR A 553 -6.66 15.41 9.14
C THR A 553 -6.80 16.91 9.41
N SER A 554 -7.35 17.72 8.49
CA SER A 554 -7.73 19.10 8.81
C SER A 554 -8.88 19.14 9.82
N ALA A 555 -9.87 18.24 9.66
CA ALA A 555 -10.94 18.05 10.63
C ALA A 555 -10.41 17.61 12.01
N LEU A 556 -9.29 16.88 12.07
CA LEU A 556 -8.62 16.54 13.33
C LEU A 556 -7.93 17.74 14.00
N LYS A 557 -7.36 18.69 13.23
CA LYS A 557 -6.59 19.83 13.76
C LYS A 557 -7.45 20.98 14.26
N ASP A 558 -8.56 21.24 13.58
CA ASP A 558 -9.42 22.40 13.88
C ASP A 558 -10.45 22.10 14.99
N LYS A 559 -10.55 20.84 15.42
CA LYS A 559 -11.47 20.37 16.46
C LYS A 559 -10.69 19.97 17.71
N LYS A 560 -11.13 20.45 18.88
CA LYS A 560 -10.66 19.93 20.16
C LYS A 560 -11.32 18.57 20.41
N TRP A 561 -10.53 17.52 20.56
CA TRP A 561 -11.01 16.18 20.86
C TRP A 561 -11.04 15.95 22.37
N ASP A 562 -12.09 15.28 22.84
CA ASP A 562 -12.16 14.86 24.23
C ASP A 562 -11.35 13.57 24.44
N ALA A 563 -11.33 12.68 23.44
CA ALA A 563 -10.57 11.45 23.47
C ALA A 563 -10.05 11.06 22.07
N LEU A 564 -8.87 10.43 22.02
CA LEU A 564 -8.36 9.76 20.82
C LEU A 564 -8.20 8.27 21.06
N VAL A 565 -8.44 7.47 20.04
CA VAL A 565 -8.17 6.02 20.05
C VAL A 565 -7.10 5.71 19.02
N ILE A 566 -5.99 5.12 19.45
CA ILE A 566 -4.89 4.70 18.57
C ILE A 566 -5.15 3.27 18.11
N GLY A 567 -5.38 3.08 16.81
CA GLY A 567 -5.65 1.80 16.17
C GLY A 567 -7.15 1.52 16.00
N GLY A 568 -7.56 1.29 14.76
CA GLY A 568 -8.92 0.96 14.33
C GLY A 568 -9.23 -0.53 14.32
N GLY A 569 -8.63 -1.32 15.23
CA GLY A 569 -9.00 -2.72 15.45
C GLY A 569 -10.35 -2.84 16.17
N HIS A 570 -10.95 -4.04 16.21
CA HIS A 570 -12.28 -4.28 16.81
C HIS A 570 -12.43 -3.72 18.24
N ASN A 571 -11.42 -3.89 19.10
CA ASN A 571 -11.45 -3.34 20.46
C ASN A 571 -11.35 -1.81 20.48
N GLY A 572 -10.48 -1.21 19.65
CA GLY A 572 -10.37 0.25 19.53
C GLY A 572 -11.65 0.90 18.98
N LEU A 573 -12.26 0.28 17.95
CA LEU A 573 -13.56 0.72 17.41
C LEU A 573 -14.66 0.59 18.47
N THR A 574 -14.64 -0.49 19.26
CA THR A 574 -15.57 -0.67 20.38
C THR A 574 -15.40 0.45 21.40
N ALA A 575 -14.17 0.72 21.85
CA ALA A 575 -13.88 1.79 22.78
C ALA A 575 -14.38 3.15 22.26
N ALA A 576 -14.15 3.43 20.98
CA ALA A 576 -14.60 4.66 20.34
C ALA A 576 -16.14 4.79 20.33
N ALA A 577 -16.86 3.70 20.04
CA ALA A 577 -18.32 3.69 20.06
C ALA A 577 -18.88 4.03 21.45
N TYR A 578 -18.33 3.41 22.50
CA TYR A 578 -18.77 3.65 23.88
C TYR A 578 -18.43 5.06 24.37
N LEU A 579 -17.23 5.57 24.07
CA LEU A 579 -16.84 6.95 24.41
C LEU A 579 -17.74 7.97 23.70
N ALA A 580 -18.04 7.76 22.41
CA ALA A 580 -18.90 8.64 21.63
C ALA A 580 -20.35 8.61 22.16
N ARG A 581 -20.88 7.44 22.52
CA ARG A 581 -22.17 7.31 23.23
C ARG A 581 -22.21 7.99 24.60
N GLY A 582 -21.06 8.04 25.30
CA GLY A 582 -20.87 8.84 26.50
C GLY A 582 -20.89 10.36 26.27
N GLY A 583 -21.03 10.79 25.00
CA GLY A 583 -21.11 12.18 24.59
C GLY A 583 -19.75 12.88 24.47
N LEU A 584 -18.66 12.11 24.33
CA LEU A 584 -17.33 12.65 24.06
C LEU A 584 -17.11 12.82 22.55
N SER A 585 -16.38 13.86 22.15
CA SER A 585 -15.84 13.97 20.79
C SER A 585 -14.65 13.04 20.65
N VAL A 586 -14.81 11.96 19.86
CA VAL A 586 -13.81 10.90 19.72
C VAL A 586 -13.29 10.80 18.29
N ALA A 587 -11.97 10.67 18.13
CA ALA A 587 -11.37 10.27 16.87
C ALA A 587 -10.55 8.97 16.99
N VAL A 588 -10.70 8.08 16.02
CA VAL A 588 -9.91 6.85 15.85
C VAL A 588 -8.86 7.10 14.78
N LEU A 589 -7.61 6.74 15.09
CA LEU A 589 -6.46 6.92 14.23
C LEU A 589 -5.93 5.54 13.83
N GLU A 590 -6.22 5.12 12.59
CA GLU A 590 -5.81 3.83 12.04
C GLU A 590 -4.68 4.04 11.04
N ARG A 591 -3.57 3.32 11.20
CA ARG A 591 -2.38 3.44 10.34
C ARG A 591 -2.62 2.91 8.93
N ARG A 592 -3.43 1.85 8.78
CA ARG A 592 -3.74 1.21 7.50
C ARG A 592 -4.83 1.98 6.76
N HIS A 593 -4.98 1.68 5.47
CA HIS A 593 -6.07 2.21 4.64
C HIS A 593 -7.45 1.59 4.97
N VAL A 594 -7.47 0.55 5.80
CA VAL A 594 -8.66 -0.22 6.17
C VAL A 594 -8.72 -0.39 7.68
N ILE A 595 -9.93 -0.43 8.24
CA ILE A 595 -10.16 -0.69 9.67
C ILE A 595 -10.35 -2.18 9.95
N GLY A 596 -10.21 -2.55 11.21
CA GLY A 596 -10.48 -3.90 11.73
C GLY A 596 -9.27 -4.63 12.28
N GLY A 597 -8.05 -4.13 12.07
CA GLY A 597 -6.84 -4.78 12.57
C GLY A 597 -6.71 -6.21 12.04
N ALA A 598 -6.74 -7.19 12.95
CA ALA A 598 -6.74 -8.62 12.62
C ALA A 598 -8.09 -9.15 12.09
N ALA A 599 -9.19 -8.41 12.26
CA ALA A 599 -10.54 -8.77 11.80
C ALA A 599 -10.89 -7.96 10.53
N VAL A 600 -10.19 -8.24 9.43
CA VAL A 600 -10.34 -7.58 8.13
C VAL A 600 -10.65 -8.61 7.03
N THR A 601 -11.49 -8.23 6.07
CA THR A 601 -11.73 -8.99 4.84
C THR A 601 -11.04 -8.28 3.68
N GLU A 602 -10.21 -8.98 2.91
CA GLU A 602 -9.48 -8.42 1.75
C GLU A 602 -9.59 -9.36 0.53
N GLU A 603 -9.58 -8.78 -0.67
CA GLU A 603 -9.52 -9.54 -1.93
C GLU A 603 -8.05 -9.69 -2.34
N LEU A 604 -7.48 -10.88 -2.09
CA LEU A 604 -6.06 -11.17 -2.31
C LEU A 604 -5.82 -11.99 -3.57
N VAL A 605 -6.82 -12.77 -3.97
CA VAL A 605 -6.88 -13.50 -5.24
C VAL A 605 -8.11 -12.98 -5.97
N PRO A 606 -8.01 -12.57 -7.25
CA PRO A 606 -9.13 -11.97 -7.97
C PRO A 606 -10.41 -12.81 -7.89
N GLY A 607 -11.49 -12.21 -7.41
CA GLY A 607 -12.78 -12.84 -7.19
C GLY A 607 -12.95 -13.58 -5.85
N PHE A 608 -11.94 -13.63 -4.99
CA PHE A 608 -11.98 -14.31 -3.68
C PHE A 608 -11.70 -13.33 -2.54
N LYS A 609 -12.57 -13.34 -1.53
CA LYS A 609 -12.45 -12.51 -0.32
C LYS A 609 -12.05 -13.38 0.86
N PHE A 610 -11.01 -12.95 1.58
CA PHE A 610 -10.44 -13.69 2.69
C PHE A 610 -10.57 -12.91 3.99
N SER A 611 -11.02 -13.58 5.05
CA SER A 611 -10.79 -13.12 6.42
C SER A 611 -9.31 -13.28 6.73
N ARG A 612 -8.53 -12.22 6.54
CA ARG A 612 -7.09 -12.33 6.31
C ARG A 612 -6.30 -12.86 7.52
N CYS A 613 -6.70 -12.53 8.75
CA CYS A 613 -6.10 -13.07 9.98
C CYS A 613 -7.11 -13.84 10.84
N SER A 614 -7.98 -13.13 11.58
CA SER A 614 -9.07 -13.75 12.32
C SER A 614 -10.12 -14.26 11.34
N TYR A 615 -10.66 -15.47 11.55
CA TYR A 615 -11.52 -16.16 10.60
C TYR A 615 -12.81 -16.75 11.20
N LEU A 616 -12.97 -16.68 12.53
CA LEU A 616 -14.15 -17.14 13.25
C LEU A 616 -14.60 -16.10 14.28
N GLN A 617 -15.91 -16.07 14.53
CA GLN A 617 -16.51 -15.28 15.60
C GLN A 617 -17.14 -16.23 16.65
N SER A 618 -16.86 -15.95 17.92
CA SER A 618 -17.61 -16.50 19.08
C SER A 618 -17.36 -15.68 20.35
N LEU A 619 -16.18 -15.06 20.48
CA LEU A 619 -15.78 -14.37 21.72
C LEU A 619 -16.31 -12.93 21.86
N LEU A 620 -16.92 -12.35 20.81
CA LEU A 620 -17.45 -10.97 20.88
C LEU A 620 -18.57 -10.92 21.91
N ARG A 621 -18.44 -10.05 22.92
CA ARG A 621 -19.37 -10.10 24.06
C ARG A 621 -20.82 -9.85 23.63
N PRO A 622 -21.79 -10.66 24.09
CA PRO A 622 -23.21 -10.48 23.77
C PRO A 622 -23.73 -9.09 24.16
N SER A 623 -23.25 -8.55 25.28
CA SER A 623 -23.58 -7.20 25.72
C SER A 623 -23.18 -6.14 24.69
N ILE A 624 -22.03 -6.29 24.02
CA ILE A 624 -21.55 -5.37 22.98
C ILE A 624 -22.40 -5.51 21.71
N ILE A 625 -22.68 -6.75 21.29
CA ILE A 625 -23.53 -7.01 20.12
C ILE A 625 -24.90 -6.33 20.26
N LYS A 626 -25.51 -6.47 21.45
CA LYS A 626 -26.80 -5.89 21.78
C LYS A 626 -26.73 -4.37 21.97
N GLU A 627 -25.81 -3.89 22.79
CA GLU A 627 -25.69 -2.46 23.11
C GLU A 627 -25.36 -1.63 21.87
N LEU A 628 -24.49 -2.12 20.97
CA LEU A 628 -24.12 -1.44 19.72
C LEU A 628 -25.01 -1.82 18.52
N GLU A 629 -26.05 -2.60 18.73
CA GLU A 629 -27.03 -3.01 17.70
C GLU A 629 -26.36 -3.56 16.42
N LEU A 630 -25.31 -4.38 16.55
CA LEU A 630 -24.42 -4.73 15.43
C LEU A 630 -25.13 -5.42 14.25
N ALA A 631 -26.23 -6.14 14.52
CA ALA A 631 -27.06 -6.72 13.47
C ALA A 631 -27.69 -5.65 12.56
N ARG A 632 -28.13 -4.51 13.12
CA ARG A 632 -28.64 -3.36 12.36
C ARG A 632 -27.55 -2.74 11.47
N HIS A 633 -26.29 -2.87 11.90
CA HIS A 633 -25.12 -2.39 11.19
C HIS A 633 -24.52 -3.39 10.18
N GLY A 634 -25.25 -4.46 9.86
CA GLY A 634 -24.90 -5.40 8.80
C GLY A 634 -24.11 -6.63 9.27
N MET A 635 -23.94 -6.84 10.57
CA MET A 635 -23.32 -8.08 11.08
C MET A 635 -24.32 -9.24 11.00
N LYS A 636 -23.98 -10.27 10.23
CA LYS A 636 -24.77 -11.49 10.12
C LYS A 636 -23.90 -12.71 10.40
N LEU A 637 -24.28 -13.47 11.44
CA LEU A 637 -23.58 -14.66 11.88
C LEU A 637 -24.16 -15.89 11.17
N LEU A 638 -23.27 -16.77 10.73
CA LEU A 638 -23.57 -18.02 10.05
C LEU A 638 -23.11 -19.16 10.95
N LYS A 639 -24.05 -19.72 11.72
CA LYS A 639 -23.79 -20.80 12.68
C LYS A 639 -23.21 -22.02 11.97
N ARG A 640 -22.15 -22.58 12.55
CA ARG A 640 -21.54 -23.84 12.08
C ARG A 640 -22.21 -25.01 12.78
N SER A 641 -22.82 -25.91 12.01
CA SER A 641 -23.39 -27.14 12.53
C SER A 641 -23.19 -28.25 11.49
N PRO A 642 -22.36 -29.26 11.76
CA PRO A 642 -21.59 -29.53 13.00
C PRO A 642 -20.48 -28.50 13.31
N SER A 643 -19.95 -28.51 14.54
CA SER A 643 -18.94 -27.56 15.03
C SER A 643 -17.51 -27.95 14.64
N SER A 644 -17.18 -29.25 14.66
CA SER A 644 -15.86 -29.74 14.27
C SER A 644 -15.89 -31.12 13.61
N PHE A 645 -14.84 -31.39 12.84
CA PHE A 645 -14.58 -32.63 12.14
C PHE A 645 -13.09 -32.99 12.24
N THR A 646 -12.79 -34.18 12.74
CA THR A 646 -11.41 -34.69 12.86
C THR A 646 -11.29 -35.96 12.03
N PRO A 647 -10.71 -35.91 10.81
CA PRO A 647 -10.44 -37.10 10.01
C PRO A 647 -9.24 -37.86 10.57
N CYS A 648 -9.32 -39.20 10.57
CA CYS A 648 -8.21 -40.06 10.96
C CYS A 648 -7.64 -40.81 9.75
N LEU A 649 -6.33 -41.05 9.76
CA LEU A 649 -5.65 -41.81 8.68
C LEU A 649 -6.04 -43.29 8.66
N ASP A 650 -6.54 -43.82 9.78
CA ASP A 650 -7.07 -45.19 9.89
C ASP A 650 -8.43 -45.38 9.18
N GLY A 651 -8.99 -44.31 8.62
CA GLY A 651 -10.27 -44.30 7.90
C GLY A 651 -11.48 -43.97 8.77
N LYS A 652 -11.31 -43.78 10.08
CA LYS A 652 -12.36 -43.25 10.97
C LYS A 652 -12.38 -41.72 10.93
N TYR A 653 -13.39 -41.15 11.59
CA TYR A 653 -13.47 -39.72 11.84
C TYR A 653 -14.30 -39.45 13.10
N LEU A 654 -14.10 -38.28 13.70
CA LEU A 654 -14.93 -37.75 14.77
C LEU A 654 -15.66 -36.49 14.27
N LEU A 655 -16.98 -36.44 14.43
CA LEU A 655 -17.81 -35.28 14.09
C LEU A 655 -18.52 -34.81 15.36
N LEU A 656 -18.34 -33.55 15.74
CA LEU A 656 -18.97 -32.97 16.93
C LEU A 656 -19.82 -31.76 16.53
N GLY A 657 -20.92 -31.52 17.24
CA GLY A 657 -21.82 -30.41 16.99
C GLY A 657 -22.77 -30.12 18.15
N PRO A 658 -23.80 -29.29 17.95
CA PRO A 658 -24.75 -28.95 19.02
C PRO A 658 -25.71 -30.10 19.36
N ASN A 659 -25.80 -31.14 18.52
CA ASN A 659 -26.69 -32.28 18.74
C ASN A 659 -26.04 -33.30 19.68
N LYS A 660 -26.59 -33.40 20.91
CA LYS A 660 -26.09 -34.31 21.96
C LYS A 660 -26.16 -35.79 21.56
N ASP A 661 -27.21 -36.21 20.86
CA ASP A 661 -27.38 -37.60 20.43
C ASP A 661 -26.37 -37.95 19.32
N LEU A 662 -26.12 -37.00 18.41
CA LEU A 662 -25.06 -37.14 17.40
C LEU A 662 -23.70 -37.27 18.08
N ASN A 663 -23.36 -36.37 19.02
CA ASN A 663 -22.08 -36.43 19.73
C ASN A 663 -21.91 -37.76 20.47
N ASN A 664 -22.95 -38.24 21.17
CA ASN A 664 -22.91 -39.53 21.85
C ASN A 664 -22.67 -40.67 20.86
N SER A 665 -23.37 -40.67 19.71
CA SER A 665 -23.19 -41.68 18.66
C SER A 665 -21.81 -41.63 18.01
N GLU A 666 -21.27 -40.44 17.75
CA GLU A 666 -19.97 -40.24 17.10
C GLU A 666 -18.82 -40.62 18.05
N ILE A 667 -18.86 -40.19 19.31
CA ILE A 667 -17.86 -40.55 20.33
C ILE A 667 -17.92 -42.06 20.63
N SER A 668 -19.11 -42.66 20.65
CA SER A 668 -19.29 -44.11 20.88
C SER A 668 -18.58 -45.00 19.85
N LYS A 669 -18.22 -44.47 18.68
CA LYS A 669 -17.39 -45.18 17.69
C LYS A 669 -15.96 -45.43 18.18
N PHE A 670 -15.50 -44.63 19.14
CA PHE A 670 -14.18 -44.71 19.74
C PHE A 670 -14.23 -45.23 21.18
N SER A 671 -15.13 -44.68 22.01
CA SER A 671 -15.39 -45.17 23.37
C SER A 671 -16.81 -44.85 23.83
N LYS A 672 -17.53 -45.87 24.31
CA LYS A 672 -18.84 -45.68 24.94
C LYS A 672 -18.73 -44.96 26.29
N GLN A 673 -17.65 -45.22 27.03
CA GLN A 673 -17.41 -44.57 28.31
C GLN A 673 -17.20 -43.06 28.14
N ASP A 674 -16.45 -42.68 27.11
CA ASP A 674 -16.25 -41.26 26.77
C ASP A 674 -17.55 -40.61 26.31
N ALA A 675 -18.37 -41.31 25.54
CA ALA A 675 -19.68 -40.81 25.08
C ALA A 675 -20.64 -40.54 26.25
N ASP A 676 -20.58 -41.37 27.30
CA ASP A 676 -21.34 -41.19 28.53
C ASP A 676 -20.74 -40.07 29.41
N ALA A 677 -19.44 -39.82 29.33
CA ALA A 677 -18.73 -38.79 30.10
C ALA A 677 -18.86 -37.39 29.51
N TYR A 678 -18.89 -37.27 28.18
CA TYR A 678 -18.83 -36.01 27.45
C TYR A 678 -19.92 -35.00 27.86
N PRO A 679 -21.20 -35.36 28.05
CA PRO A 679 -22.21 -34.39 28.50
C PRO A 679 -21.94 -33.82 29.90
N ARG A 680 -21.28 -34.59 30.78
CA ARG A 680 -20.90 -34.11 32.13
C ARG A 680 -19.74 -33.15 32.08
N TYR A 681 -18.79 -33.42 31.18
CA TYR A 681 -17.66 -32.53 30.90
C TYR A 681 -18.14 -31.18 30.35
N GLU A 682 -18.99 -31.18 29.32
CA GLU A 682 -19.58 -29.96 28.73
C GLU A 682 -20.33 -29.13 29.79
N ASN A 683 -21.18 -29.79 30.59
CA ASN A 683 -21.92 -29.12 31.66
C ASN A 683 -21.00 -28.58 32.77
N GLN A 684 -19.82 -29.17 32.98
CA GLN A 684 -18.83 -28.62 33.93
C GLN A 684 -18.18 -27.35 33.35
N LEU A 685 -17.81 -27.36 32.07
CA LEU A 685 -17.26 -26.18 31.40
C LEU A 685 -18.28 -25.04 31.34
N GLU A 686 -19.54 -25.32 31.03
CA GLU A 686 -20.63 -24.31 30.99
C GLU A 686 -20.76 -23.57 32.33
N LYS A 687 -20.77 -24.31 33.45
CA LYS A 687 -20.74 -23.70 34.80
C LYS A 687 -19.52 -22.81 35.04
N PHE A 688 -18.35 -23.21 34.55
CA PHE A 688 -17.13 -22.42 34.70
C PHE A 688 -17.15 -21.15 33.83
N CYS A 689 -17.74 -21.22 32.64
CA CYS A 689 -17.98 -20.06 31.78
C CYS A 689 -18.95 -19.07 32.45
N GLU A 690 -20.10 -19.54 32.96
CA GLU A 690 -21.07 -18.72 33.69
C GLU A 690 -20.44 -18.04 34.93
N PHE A 691 -19.52 -18.73 35.61
CA PHE A 691 -18.75 -18.17 36.72
C PHE A 691 -17.82 -17.02 36.26
N MET A 692 -17.17 -17.18 35.11
CA MET A 692 -16.17 -16.22 34.60
C MET A 692 -16.78 -14.99 33.92
N GLU A 693 -17.96 -15.11 33.31
CA GLU A 693 -18.57 -14.06 32.50
C GLU A 693 -18.59 -12.64 33.14
N PRO A 694 -19.04 -12.45 34.40
CA PRO A 694 -19.06 -11.12 34.99
C PRO A 694 -17.66 -10.54 35.22
N LEU A 695 -16.65 -11.40 35.36
CA LEU A 695 -15.26 -11.00 35.51
C LEU A 695 -14.72 -10.47 34.18
N LEU A 696 -15.09 -11.06 33.04
CA LEU A 696 -14.65 -10.63 31.71
C LEU A 696 -15.19 -9.23 31.34
N ASP A 697 -16.42 -8.92 31.76
CA ASP A 697 -17.10 -7.65 31.47
C ASP A 697 -16.85 -6.54 32.52
N SER A 698 -15.88 -6.75 33.41
CA SER A 698 -15.53 -5.82 34.49
C SER A 698 -14.05 -5.45 34.47
N ALA A 699 -13.73 -4.27 35.01
CA ALA A 699 -12.34 -3.90 35.27
C ALA A 699 -11.80 -4.64 36.50
N PRO A 700 -10.57 -5.18 36.45
CA PRO A 700 -9.93 -5.75 37.62
C PRO A 700 -9.75 -4.69 38.73
N PRO A 701 -9.98 -5.02 40.01
CA PRO A 701 -9.76 -4.10 41.12
C PRO A 701 -8.25 -3.91 41.35
N GLU A 702 -7.78 -2.66 41.31
CA GLU A 702 -6.35 -2.35 41.50
C GLU A 702 -6.16 -1.35 42.66
N SER A 703 -5.17 -1.63 43.53
CA SER A 703 -4.96 -0.88 44.79
C SER A 703 -3.75 0.04 44.76
N LEU A 704 -2.75 -0.25 43.91
CA LEU A 704 -1.44 0.43 43.92
C LEU A 704 -1.47 1.87 43.37
N GLN A 705 -2.51 2.25 42.63
CA GLN A 705 -2.57 3.56 41.95
C GLN A 705 -3.04 4.72 42.83
N CYS A 706 -3.49 4.44 44.07
CA CYS A 706 -4.24 5.41 44.88
C CYS A 706 -3.42 6.05 46.03
N GLU A 707 -2.14 5.70 46.19
CA GLU A 707 -1.38 6.06 47.40
C GLU A 707 -0.69 7.44 47.34
N SER A 708 -0.32 7.95 46.16
CA SER A 708 0.54 9.15 46.05
C SER A 708 -0.13 10.43 45.54
N SER A 709 -1.33 10.38 44.93
CA SER A 709 -1.94 11.57 44.30
C SER A 709 -3.46 11.74 44.44
N CYS A 710 -4.18 10.83 45.13
CA CYS A 710 -5.64 10.87 45.22
C CYS A 710 -6.18 11.63 46.45
N SER A 711 -7.33 12.31 46.26
CA SER A 711 -8.07 12.92 47.36
C SER A 711 -8.55 11.85 48.37
N VAL A 712 -8.81 12.25 49.62
CA VAL A 712 -9.33 11.32 50.65
C VAL A 712 -10.67 10.70 50.20
N GLY A 713 -11.50 11.45 49.48
CA GLY A 713 -12.78 10.96 48.93
C GLY A 713 -12.59 9.87 47.88
N ASP A 714 -11.62 10.02 46.98
CA ASP A 714 -11.34 9.04 45.91
C ASP A 714 -10.78 7.74 46.49
N ARG A 715 -9.96 7.83 47.56
CA ARG A 715 -9.48 6.65 48.30
C ARG A 715 -10.61 5.85 48.94
N ILE A 716 -11.61 6.53 49.51
CA ILE A 716 -12.79 5.86 50.09
C ILE A 716 -13.64 5.21 48.99
N LYS A 717 -13.90 5.93 47.88
CA LYS A 717 -14.64 5.38 46.73
C LYS A 717 -13.95 4.15 46.14
N ASN A 718 -12.63 4.20 45.94
CA ASN A 718 -11.87 3.08 45.38
C ASN A 718 -11.89 1.86 46.33
N LYS A 719 -11.67 2.06 47.63
CA LYS A 719 -11.82 0.99 48.63
C LYS A 719 -13.22 0.38 48.65
N MET A 720 -14.27 1.20 48.55
CA MET A 720 -15.64 0.73 48.49
C MET A 720 -15.92 -0.06 47.19
N HIS A 721 -15.47 0.43 46.03
CA HIS A 721 -15.59 -0.25 44.75
C HIS A 721 -14.88 -1.61 44.75
N ASN A 722 -13.63 -1.65 45.21
CA ASN A 722 -12.85 -2.89 45.34
C ASN A 722 -13.53 -3.87 46.30
N SER A 723 -14.07 -3.39 47.42
CA SER A 723 -14.80 -4.24 48.38
C SER A 723 -16.08 -4.80 47.77
N MET A 724 -16.81 -4.00 46.97
CA MET A 724 -17.99 -4.46 46.24
C MET A 724 -17.65 -5.49 45.16
N PHE A 725 -16.55 -5.31 44.42
CA PHE A 725 -16.07 -6.28 43.44
C PHE A 725 -15.74 -7.62 44.10
N TRP A 726 -14.92 -7.62 45.16
CA TRP A 726 -14.55 -8.84 45.87
C TRP A 726 -15.75 -9.49 46.56
N ALA A 727 -16.69 -8.71 47.10
CA ALA A 727 -17.93 -9.25 47.65
C ALA A 727 -18.80 -9.94 46.59
N ARG A 728 -18.85 -9.40 45.35
CA ARG A 728 -19.52 -10.06 44.21
C ARG A 728 -18.80 -11.36 43.82
N CYS A 729 -17.48 -11.34 43.70
CA CYS A 729 -16.69 -12.54 43.41
C CYS A 729 -16.89 -13.61 44.49
N LEU A 730 -16.85 -13.24 45.77
CA LEU A 730 -17.11 -14.16 46.88
C LEU A 730 -18.53 -14.72 46.85
N ARG A 731 -19.53 -13.89 46.53
CA ARG A 731 -20.92 -14.34 46.38
C ARG A 731 -21.05 -15.32 45.21
N GLN A 732 -20.38 -15.08 44.09
CA GLN A 732 -20.42 -15.92 42.91
C GLN A 732 -19.63 -17.23 43.11
N ALA A 733 -18.51 -17.18 43.82
CA ALA A 733 -17.78 -18.38 44.26
C ALA A 733 -18.61 -19.23 45.24
N ALA A 734 -19.37 -18.57 46.14
CA ALA A 734 -20.27 -19.26 47.05
C ALA A 734 -21.43 -19.96 46.32
N THR A 735 -21.90 -19.43 45.18
CA THR A 735 -22.95 -20.08 44.36
C THR A 735 -22.44 -21.30 43.59
N LEU A 736 -21.15 -21.34 43.23
CA LEU A 736 -20.55 -22.48 42.53
C LEU A 736 -20.38 -23.69 43.48
N GLY A 737 -20.12 -23.42 44.77
CA GLY A 737 -19.93 -24.45 45.80
C GLY A 737 -18.50 -24.97 45.87
N GLN A 738 -18.11 -25.55 47.02
CA GLN A 738 -16.71 -25.89 47.31
C GLN A 738 -16.11 -26.87 46.31
N LYS A 739 -16.86 -27.89 45.89
CA LYS A 739 -16.38 -28.91 44.96
C LYS A 739 -16.07 -28.30 43.59
N ASP A 740 -17.06 -27.64 42.98
CA ASP A 740 -16.90 -27.07 41.64
C ASP A 740 -15.84 -25.95 41.64
N MET A 741 -15.64 -25.22 42.75
CA MET A 741 -14.52 -24.29 42.91
C MET A 741 -13.14 -24.97 42.90
N VAL A 742 -13.01 -26.14 43.53
CA VAL A 742 -11.76 -26.91 43.49
C VAL A 742 -11.50 -27.45 42.09
N ASP A 743 -12.53 -27.96 41.42
CA ASP A 743 -12.43 -28.46 40.04
C ASP A 743 -12.09 -27.32 39.06
N PHE A 744 -12.66 -26.13 39.26
CA PHE A 744 -12.32 -24.92 38.51
C PHE A 744 -10.84 -24.54 38.68
N MET A 745 -10.34 -24.53 39.92
CA MET A 745 -8.93 -24.26 40.19
C MET A 745 -8.02 -25.35 39.62
N ASP A 746 -8.44 -26.62 39.64
CA ASP A 746 -7.68 -27.71 39.01
C ASP A 746 -7.60 -27.53 37.50
N LEU A 747 -8.70 -27.14 36.84
CA LEU A 747 -8.71 -26.80 35.41
C LEU A 747 -7.76 -25.64 35.08
N LEU A 748 -7.81 -24.56 35.86
CA LEU A 748 -6.97 -23.38 35.63
C LEU A 748 -5.48 -23.67 35.80
N LEU A 749 -5.11 -24.49 36.78
CA LEU A 749 -3.70 -24.71 37.14
C LEU A 749 -3.09 -25.92 36.42
N SER A 750 -3.90 -26.90 36.03
CA SER A 750 -3.42 -28.15 35.44
C SER A 750 -3.07 -28.00 33.95
N PRO A 751 -2.18 -28.87 33.45
CA PRO A 751 -2.08 -29.11 32.02
C PRO A 751 -3.39 -29.66 31.44
N ALA A 752 -3.74 -29.22 30.22
CA ALA A 752 -4.90 -29.72 29.50
C ALA A 752 -4.87 -31.24 29.32
N SER A 753 -3.67 -31.82 29.12
CA SER A 753 -3.51 -33.28 29.04
C SER A 753 -3.98 -34.01 30.29
N LYS A 754 -3.71 -33.45 31.48
CA LYS A 754 -4.14 -34.04 32.76
C LYS A 754 -5.66 -33.95 32.88
N VAL A 755 -6.23 -32.79 32.57
CA VAL A 755 -7.68 -32.57 32.61
C VAL A 755 -8.40 -33.54 31.68
N LEU A 756 -7.96 -33.64 30.43
CA LEU A 756 -8.61 -34.48 29.42
C LEU A 756 -8.42 -35.98 29.70
N ASN A 757 -7.25 -36.42 30.19
CA ASN A 757 -7.03 -37.82 30.60
C ASN A 757 -7.88 -38.25 31.80
N ASN A 758 -8.32 -37.30 32.65
CA ASN A 758 -9.23 -37.62 33.76
C ASN A 758 -10.67 -37.88 33.26
N TRP A 759 -11.03 -37.33 32.10
CA TRP A 759 -12.38 -37.42 31.55
C TRP A 759 -12.52 -38.49 30.48
N PHE A 760 -11.50 -38.67 29.65
CA PHE A 760 -11.60 -39.44 28.40
C PHE A 760 -10.45 -40.40 28.21
N GLU A 761 -10.71 -41.53 27.55
CA GLU A 761 -9.68 -42.51 27.17
C GLU A 761 -9.26 -42.41 25.70
N SER A 762 -10.16 -42.01 24.80
CA SER A 762 -9.91 -42.00 23.36
C SER A 762 -9.01 -40.84 22.92
N ASP A 763 -7.91 -41.19 22.21
CA ASP A 763 -6.89 -40.21 21.83
C ASP A 763 -7.42 -39.15 20.86
N VAL A 764 -8.26 -39.52 19.90
CA VAL A 764 -8.84 -38.57 18.93
C VAL A 764 -9.75 -37.54 19.60
N LEU A 765 -10.56 -37.94 20.60
CA LEU A 765 -11.42 -37.01 21.32
C LEU A 765 -10.58 -36.07 22.17
N LYS A 766 -9.62 -36.60 22.92
CA LYS A 766 -8.68 -35.79 23.71
C LYS A 766 -7.91 -34.81 22.83
N ALA A 767 -7.39 -35.26 21.68
CA ALA A 767 -6.63 -34.40 20.77
C ALA A 767 -7.49 -33.31 20.15
N THR A 768 -8.72 -33.65 19.72
CA THR A 768 -9.70 -32.68 19.18
C THR A 768 -10.05 -31.61 20.20
N LEU A 769 -10.24 -31.96 21.48
CA LEU A 769 -10.50 -30.98 22.54
C LEU A 769 -9.22 -30.23 22.97
N ALA A 770 -8.06 -30.87 22.87
CA ALA A 770 -6.78 -30.29 23.24
C ALA A 770 -6.29 -29.21 22.26
N THR A 771 -6.79 -29.17 21.01
CA THR A 771 -6.43 -28.08 20.09
C THR A 771 -6.81 -26.73 20.68
N ASP A 772 -7.97 -26.61 21.34
CA ASP A 772 -8.43 -25.39 22.00
C ASP A 772 -7.49 -24.91 23.12
N ALA A 773 -6.67 -25.82 23.68
CA ALA A 773 -5.68 -25.49 24.71
C ALA A 773 -4.38 -24.90 24.14
N VAL A 774 -4.15 -25.01 22.83
CA VAL A 774 -2.86 -24.66 22.20
C VAL A 774 -2.96 -23.58 21.13
N ILE A 775 -4.17 -23.18 20.71
CA ILE A 775 -4.39 -22.11 19.73
C ILE A 775 -3.70 -20.82 20.18
N GLY A 776 -2.80 -20.31 19.34
CA GLY A 776 -2.13 -19.01 19.56
C GLY A 776 -1.06 -19.01 20.65
N THR A 777 -0.75 -20.15 21.28
CA THR A 777 0.29 -20.27 22.33
C THR A 777 1.50 -21.08 21.86
N THR A 778 2.67 -20.79 22.42
CA THR A 778 3.90 -21.58 22.24
C THR A 778 3.97 -22.77 23.21
N GLY A 779 3.02 -22.88 24.14
CA GLY A 779 2.92 -23.97 25.11
C GLY A 779 2.41 -25.29 24.53
N SER A 780 2.75 -26.40 25.21
CA SER A 780 2.24 -27.74 24.93
C SER A 780 0.94 -28.00 25.71
N VAL A 781 0.19 -29.03 25.30
CA VAL A 781 -0.91 -29.63 26.08
C VAL A 781 -0.48 -30.10 27.48
N HIS A 782 0.83 -30.30 27.70
CA HIS A 782 1.43 -30.66 28.99
C HIS A 782 1.88 -29.45 29.82
N THR A 783 1.80 -28.23 29.28
CA THR A 783 2.19 -27.01 30.01
C THR A 783 1.15 -26.70 31.09
N PRO A 784 1.53 -26.54 32.37
CA PRO A 784 0.63 -26.08 33.42
C PRO A 784 -0.04 -24.75 33.04
N GLY A 785 -1.35 -24.62 33.28
CA GLY A 785 -2.12 -23.44 32.87
C GLY A 785 -2.76 -23.53 31.48
N SER A 786 -2.40 -24.52 30.65
CA SER A 786 -3.05 -24.73 29.34
C SER A 786 -4.56 -25.04 29.45
N GLY A 787 -5.03 -25.55 30.60
CA GLY A 787 -6.47 -25.73 30.85
C GLY A 787 -7.27 -24.42 30.86
N TYR A 788 -6.66 -23.27 31.19
CA TYR A 788 -7.32 -21.98 31.02
C TYR A 788 -7.47 -21.59 29.54
N VAL A 789 -6.46 -21.83 28.71
CA VAL A 789 -6.52 -21.51 27.27
C VAL A 789 -7.61 -22.33 26.60
N LEU A 790 -7.79 -23.59 27.02
CA LEU A 790 -8.93 -24.43 26.62
C LEU A 790 -10.25 -23.75 27.00
N LEU A 791 -10.44 -23.42 28.29
CA LEU A 791 -11.67 -22.79 28.75
C LEU A 791 -11.95 -21.48 28.01
N HIS A 792 -10.92 -20.67 27.75
CA HIS A 792 -11.03 -19.41 27.03
C HIS A 792 -11.63 -19.57 25.62
N HIS A 793 -11.32 -20.65 24.89
CA HIS A 793 -11.90 -20.92 23.57
C HIS A 793 -13.31 -21.53 23.61
N VAL A 794 -13.71 -22.10 24.76
CA VAL A 794 -15.06 -22.63 25.01
C VAL A 794 -16.03 -21.55 25.53
N MET A 795 -15.52 -20.45 26.11
CA MET A 795 -16.31 -19.34 26.67
C MET A 795 -17.11 -18.52 25.63
N GLY A 796 -16.97 -18.80 24.34
CA GLY A 796 -17.65 -18.04 23.29
C GLY A 796 -19.16 -18.31 23.21
N GLU A 797 -19.91 -17.35 22.65
CA GLU A 797 -21.36 -17.42 22.48
C GLU A 797 -21.76 -16.89 21.09
N THR A 798 -22.74 -17.54 20.45
CA THR A 798 -23.41 -17.02 19.24
C THR A 798 -24.93 -17.05 19.44
N ASP A 799 -25.60 -15.89 19.31
CA ASP A 799 -27.06 -15.74 19.37
C ASP A 799 -27.70 -16.38 20.63
N GLY A 800 -27.07 -16.26 21.80
CA GLY A 800 -27.58 -16.81 23.06
C GLY A 800 -27.25 -18.29 23.28
N GLU A 801 -26.47 -18.92 22.40
CA GLU A 801 -26.02 -20.31 22.54
C GLU A 801 -24.50 -20.36 22.83
N HIS A 802 -24.13 -20.93 23.99
CA HIS A 802 -22.75 -21.08 24.43
C HIS A 802 -21.99 -22.15 23.64
N GLY A 803 -20.68 -21.98 23.49
CA GLY A 803 -19.79 -22.91 22.81
C GLY A 803 -19.95 -22.95 21.28
N ILE A 804 -20.78 -22.08 20.71
CA ILE A 804 -21.01 -22.01 19.27
C ILE A 804 -20.15 -20.95 18.63
N TRP A 805 -19.42 -21.37 17.60
CA TRP A 805 -18.60 -20.53 16.74
C TRP A 805 -19.23 -20.40 15.36
N SER A 806 -19.19 -19.19 14.81
CA SER A 806 -19.84 -18.83 13.56
C SER A 806 -18.88 -18.23 12.56
N TYR A 807 -19.18 -18.42 11.27
CA TYR A 807 -18.66 -17.55 10.23
C TYR A 807 -19.45 -16.24 10.21
N VAL A 808 -18.92 -15.23 9.54
CA VAL A 808 -19.60 -13.95 9.35
C VAL A 808 -19.77 -13.75 7.85
N GLU A 809 -20.99 -13.42 7.41
CA GLU A 809 -21.26 -13.16 6.00
C GLU A 809 -20.39 -11.98 5.51
N GLY A 810 -19.70 -12.15 4.39
CA GLY A 810 -18.69 -11.24 3.87
C GLY A 810 -17.33 -11.32 4.58
N GLY A 811 -17.13 -12.29 5.47
CA GLY A 811 -15.90 -12.48 6.25
C GLY A 811 -15.79 -11.59 7.51
N MET A 812 -14.68 -11.73 8.24
CA MET A 812 -14.49 -11.07 9.55
C MET A 812 -14.40 -9.54 9.48
N GLY A 813 -14.10 -8.97 8.31
CA GLY A 813 -14.19 -7.52 8.08
C GLY A 813 -15.58 -6.95 8.36
N SER A 814 -16.65 -7.73 8.15
CA SER A 814 -18.02 -7.32 8.44
C SER A 814 -18.24 -7.01 9.93
N VAL A 815 -17.55 -7.71 10.85
CA VAL A 815 -17.61 -7.41 12.29
C VAL A 815 -17.03 -6.03 12.58
N SER A 816 -15.83 -5.76 12.08
CA SER A 816 -15.15 -4.49 12.30
C SER A 816 -15.90 -3.33 11.63
N LEU A 817 -16.46 -3.55 10.44
CA LEU A 817 -17.31 -2.57 9.76
C LEU A 817 -18.58 -2.29 10.55
N ALA A 818 -19.24 -3.31 11.10
CA ALA A 818 -20.45 -3.13 11.92
C ALA A 818 -20.15 -2.30 13.18
N ILE A 819 -19.08 -2.61 13.92
CA ILE A 819 -18.65 -1.82 15.10
C ILE A 819 -18.26 -0.40 14.68
N GLY A 820 -17.52 -0.25 13.57
CA GLY A 820 -17.14 1.06 13.03
C GLY A 820 -18.34 1.90 12.61
N ASN A 821 -19.38 1.30 12.03
CA ASN A 821 -20.63 1.97 11.68
C ASN A 821 -21.40 2.41 12.94
N ALA A 822 -21.49 1.55 13.96
CA ALA A 822 -22.07 1.92 15.25
C ALA A 822 -21.30 3.08 15.91
N ALA A 823 -19.96 3.07 15.83
CA ALA A 823 -19.12 4.15 16.34
C ALA A 823 -19.38 5.47 15.60
N LYS A 824 -19.46 5.44 14.26
CA LYS A 824 -19.78 6.61 13.44
C LYS A 824 -21.17 7.16 13.72
N GLU A 825 -22.16 6.29 13.87
CA GLU A 825 -23.52 6.70 14.25
C GLU A 825 -23.55 7.38 15.62
N ALA A 826 -22.78 6.86 16.58
CA ALA A 826 -22.60 7.49 17.89
C ALA A 826 -21.82 8.82 17.85
N GLY A 827 -21.22 9.20 16.71
CA GLY A 827 -20.50 10.46 16.51
C GLY A 827 -18.97 10.34 16.56
N ALA A 828 -18.41 9.13 16.58
CA ALA A 828 -16.97 8.92 16.46
C ALA A 828 -16.48 9.21 15.04
N HIS A 829 -15.31 9.86 14.92
CA HIS A 829 -14.66 10.11 13.65
C HIS A 829 -13.56 9.05 13.44
N ILE A 830 -13.61 8.32 12.33
CA ILE A 830 -12.62 7.29 12.03
C ILE A 830 -11.73 7.78 10.89
N VAL A 831 -10.43 7.84 11.14
CA VAL A 831 -9.43 8.32 10.19
C VAL A 831 -8.43 7.20 9.91
N THR A 832 -8.45 6.69 8.68
CA THR A 832 -7.47 5.72 8.17
C THR A 832 -6.24 6.42 7.60
N CYS A 833 -5.17 5.65 7.36
CA CYS A 833 -3.87 6.19 6.96
C CYS A 833 -3.35 7.30 7.91
N ALA A 834 -3.66 7.20 9.21
CA ALA A 834 -3.26 8.10 10.27
C ALA A 834 -2.38 7.36 11.27
N GLU A 835 -1.13 7.11 10.88
CA GLU A 835 -0.15 6.48 11.77
C GLU A 835 0.25 7.44 12.90
N VAL A 836 0.11 6.96 14.13
CA VAL A 836 0.61 7.69 15.31
C VAL A 836 2.09 7.39 15.47
N GLN A 837 2.91 8.44 15.44
CA GLN A 837 4.35 8.34 15.63
C GLN A 837 4.72 8.36 17.11
N GLN A 838 4.09 9.24 17.90
CA GLN A 838 4.46 9.45 19.30
C GLN A 838 3.31 10.04 20.12
N LEU A 839 3.25 9.73 21.42
CA LEU A 839 2.39 10.38 22.42
C LEU A 839 3.04 11.67 22.93
N LEU A 840 2.25 12.74 23.02
CA LEU A 840 2.68 14.01 23.60
C LEU A 840 2.38 14.00 25.09
N ILE A 841 3.43 14.05 25.91
CA ILE A 841 3.34 14.00 27.38
C ILE A 841 3.87 15.32 27.95
N ASN A 842 3.13 15.92 28.89
CA ASN A 842 3.56 17.11 29.61
C ASN A 842 4.51 16.75 30.76
N ASP A 843 5.25 17.73 31.28
CA ASP A 843 6.18 17.57 32.41
C ASP A 843 5.54 16.99 33.69
N SER A 844 4.20 17.09 33.81
CA SER A 844 3.42 16.49 34.89
C SER A 844 3.11 14.99 34.71
N GLY A 845 3.60 14.35 33.64
CA GLY A 845 3.28 12.95 33.30
C GLY A 845 1.86 12.76 32.75
N THR A 846 1.26 13.80 32.17
CA THR A 846 -0.11 13.78 31.62
C THR A 846 -0.08 13.81 30.10
N VAL A 847 -0.92 13.00 29.45
CA VAL A 847 -1.11 13.05 28.00
C VAL A 847 -1.72 14.39 27.58
N ASN A 848 -1.19 14.95 26.50
CA ASN A 848 -1.63 16.19 25.87
C ASN A 848 -1.93 16.04 24.37
N GLY A 849 -1.77 14.83 23.83
CA GLY A 849 -2.12 14.53 22.45
C GLY A 849 -1.27 13.45 21.83
N VAL A 850 -1.32 13.40 20.51
CA VAL A 850 -0.49 12.52 19.67
C VAL A 850 0.17 13.32 18.55
N LEU A 851 1.38 12.92 18.20
CA LEU A 851 2.08 13.29 16.99
C LEU A 851 1.83 12.20 15.95
N LEU A 852 1.25 12.56 14.82
CA LEU A 852 1.09 11.67 13.67
C LEU A 852 2.38 11.62 12.85
N ALA A 853 2.56 10.53 12.09
CA ALA A 853 3.69 10.35 11.19
C ALA A 853 3.75 11.41 10.09
N ASP A 854 2.65 12.12 9.79
CA ASP A 854 2.64 13.28 8.89
C ASP A 854 3.11 14.59 9.58
N GLY A 855 3.56 14.53 10.83
CA GLY A 855 3.97 15.64 11.67
C GLY A 855 2.82 16.48 12.26
N SER A 856 1.57 16.10 11.99
CA SER A 856 0.40 16.74 12.59
C SER A 856 0.30 16.41 14.07
N GLN A 857 -0.01 17.41 14.89
CA GLN A 857 -0.36 17.20 16.29
C GLN A 857 -1.86 17.25 16.47
N VAL A 858 -2.40 16.28 17.21
CA VAL A 858 -3.81 16.24 17.60
C VAL A 858 -3.87 16.27 19.11
N HIS A 859 -4.39 17.37 19.67
CA HIS A 859 -4.42 17.59 21.10
C HIS A 859 -5.64 16.92 21.75
N THR A 860 -5.39 16.25 22.88
CA THR A 860 -6.39 15.63 23.75
C THR A 860 -5.77 15.41 25.12
N SER A 861 -6.59 15.41 26.17
CA SER A 861 -6.16 15.00 27.52
C SER A 861 -6.40 13.51 27.79
N MET A 862 -6.97 12.77 26.82
CA MET A 862 -7.32 11.37 26.95
C MET A 862 -6.98 10.60 25.66
N VAL A 863 -6.19 9.53 25.80
CA VAL A 863 -5.83 8.63 24.71
C VAL A 863 -6.03 7.18 25.15
N LEU A 864 -6.72 6.40 24.33
CA LEU A 864 -6.85 4.95 24.49
C LEU A 864 -6.02 4.27 23.41
N SER A 865 -5.00 3.51 23.80
CA SER A 865 -4.19 2.75 22.86
C SER A 865 -4.74 1.35 22.66
N ASN A 866 -5.09 1.01 21.42
CA ASN A 866 -5.47 -0.34 21.01
C ASN A 866 -4.26 -1.16 20.53
N ALA A 867 -3.07 -0.54 20.40
CA ALA A 867 -1.83 -1.23 20.08
C ALA A 867 -1.40 -2.18 21.21
N THR A 868 -0.43 -3.05 20.94
CA THR A 868 0.15 -3.91 21.99
C THR A 868 0.75 -3.06 23.13
N PRO A 869 0.86 -3.60 24.35
CA PRO A 869 1.53 -2.89 25.45
C PRO A 869 2.97 -2.51 25.09
N TYR A 870 3.71 -3.41 24.41
CA TYR A 870 5.04 -3.11 23.89
C TYR A 870 5.04 -1.90 22.95
N LYS A 871 4.23 -1.94 21.87
CA LYS A 871 4.17 -0.84 20.90
C LYS A 871 3.80 0.48 21.58
N THR A 872 2.83 0.45 22.49
CA THR A 872 2.37 1.64 23.21
C THR A 872 3.49 2.24 24.06
N PHE A 873 4.11 1.47 24.94
CA PHE A 873 5.03 2.04 25.93
C PHE A 873 6.49 2.10 25.49
N LYS A 874 6.94 1.21 24.60
CA LYS A 874 8.32 1.21 24.10
C LYS A 874 8.53 2.04 22.85
N GLU A 875 7.50 2.24 22.03
CA GLU A 875 7.65 2.90 20.73
C GLU A 875 6.84 4.21 20.62
N LEU A 876 5.63 4.28 21.17
CA LEU A 876 4.81 5.50 21.11
C LEU A 876 5.06 6.46 22.27
N VAL A 877 5.34 5.96 23.47
CA VAL A 877 5.65 6.83 24.63
C VAL A 877 7.11 7.31 24.56
N PRO A 878 7.39 8.62 24.79
CA PRO A 878 8.76 9.13 24.86
C PRO A 878 9.63 8.42 25.91
N ASP A 879 10.93 8.36 25.68
CA ASP A 879 11.87 7.80 26.66
C ASP A 879 11.88 8.60 27.99
N ASN A 880 12.18 7.93 29.10
CA ASN A 880 12.35 8.50 30.44
C ASN A 880 11.10 9.12 31.11
N VAL A 881 9.89 8.92 30.57
CA VAL A 881 8.64 9.40 31.23
C VAL A 881 7.93 8.31 32.06
N LEU A 882 8.34 7.05 31.92
CA LEU A 882 7.76 5.91 32.62
C LEU A 882 8.72 5.40 33.71
N PRO A 883 8.21 4.83 34.82
CA PRO A 883 9.06 4.17 35.81
C PRO A 883 9.84 2.99 35.21
N ASP A 884 11.11 2.83 35.60
CA ASP A 884 12.00 1.78 35.09
C ASP A 884 11.44 0.37 35.31
N ASP A 885 10.88 0.10 36.48
CA ASP A 885 10.29 -1.20 36.81
C ASP A 885 9.11 -1.55 35.89
N PHE A 886 8.29 -0.54 35.55
CA PHE A 886 7.14 -0.70 34.67
C PHE A 886 7.58 -1.01 33.23
N ILE A 887 8.50 -0.20 32.69
CA ILE A 887 8.95 -0.39 31.31
C ILE A 887 9.76 -1.68 31.13
N ASN A 888 10.50 -2.10 32.16
CA ASN A 888 11.18 -3.39 32.19
C ASN A 888 10.17 -4.54 32.19
N ALA A 889 9.12 -4.48 33.00
CA ALA A 889 8.06 -5.49 33.01
C ALA A 889 7.39 -5.62 31.63
N ILE A 890 7.11 -4.49 30.96
CA ILE A 890 6.55 -4.48 29.60
C ILE A 890 7.53 -5.07 28.59
N LYS A 891 8.83 -4.71 28.66
CA LYS A 891 9.87 -5.15 27.73
C LYS A 891 10.10 -6.67 27.77
N TYR A 892 10.07 -7.25 28.97
CA TYR A 892 10.35 -8.67 29.19
C TYR A 892 9.08 -9.53 29.32
N SER A 893 7.91 -8.96 29.05
CA SER A 893 6.68 -9.75 28.88
C SER A 893 6.82 -10.69 27.67
N ASP A 894 6.18 -11.85 27.74
CA ASP A 894 6.21 -12.83 26.65
C ASP A 894 5.26 -12.42 25.52
N TYR A 895 5.83 -11.97 24.40
CA TYR A 895 5.10 -11.70 23.16
C TYR A 895 5.35 -12.78 22.10
N SER A 896 5.96 -13.91 22.46
CA SER A 896 6.25 -14.97 21.50
C SER A 896 4.96 -15.52 20.89
N SER A 897 4.97 -15.73 19.58
CA SER A 897 3.93 -16.45 18.85
C SER A 897 4.54 -17.53 18.00
N GLY A 898 3.84 -18.65 17.94
CA GLY A 898 4.18 -19.78 17.10
C GLY A 898 3.14 -20.02 16.01
N THR A 899 2.51 -19.00 15.41
CA THR A 899 1.37 -19.25 14.49
C THR A 899 1.55 -18.66 13.10
N THR A 900 1.09 -19.40 12.11
CA THR A 900 1.07 -18.98 10.70
C THR A 900 -0.33 -19.14 10.15
N LYS A 901 -0.82 -18.13 9.42
CA LYS A 901 -2.11 -18.17 8.74
C LYS A 901 -1.89 -18.34 7.24
N ILE A 902 -2.58 -19.28 6.61
CA ILE A 902 -2.64 -19.41 5.14
C ILE A 902 -4.09 -19.26 4.68
N ASN A 903 -4.30 -18.44 3.65
CA ASN A 903 -5.58 -18.15 3.01
C ASN A 903 -5.54 -18.73 1.59
N LEU A 904 -6.49 -19.60 1.23
CA LEU A 904 -6.45 -20.40 -0.01
C LEU A 904 -7.71 -20.20 -0.85
N ALA A 905 -7.53 -19.89 -2.14
CA ALA A 905 -8.56 -20.05 -3.15
C ALA A 905 -8.42 -21.45 -3.79
N VAL A 906 -9.51 -22.22 -3.82
CA VAL A 906 -9.52 -23.56 -4.44
C VAL A 906 -10.65 -23.72 -5.45
N ASP A 907 -10.42 -24.58 -6.45
CA ASP A 907 -11.37 -24.85 -7.53
C ASP A 907 -12.46 -25.88 -7.16
N LYS A 908 -12.28 -26.64 -6.08
CA LYS A 908 -13.22 -27.66 -5.59
C LYS A 908 -13.04 -27.91 -4.09
N LEU A 909 -14.04 -28.50 -3.45
CA LEU A 909 -13.97 -28.91 -2.04
C LEU A 909 -13.00 -30.09 -1.85
N PRO A 910 -12.25 -30.14 -0.72
CA PRO A 910 -11.44 -31.30 -0.36
C PRO A 910 -12.31 -32.54 -0.18
N GLN A 911 -11.84 -33.71 -0.62
CA GLN A 911 -12.56 -34.98 -0.46
C GLN A 911 -11.80 -35.89 0.49
N PHE A 912 -12.28 -36.00 1.72
CA PHE A 912 -11.60 -36.76 2.78
C PHE A 912 -11.73 -38.28 2.58
N LYS A 913 -10.63 -39.02 2.78
CA LYS A 913 -10.58 -40.48 2.59
C LYS A 913 -11.56 -41.23 3.51
N CYS A 914 -11.71 -40.78 4.75
CA CYS A 914 -12.52 -41.40 5.78
C CYS A 914 -14.04 -41.24 5.55
N CYS A 915 -14.46 -40.25 4.74
CA CYS A 915 -15.87 -40.02 4.43
C CYS A 915 -16.02 -39.51 2.99
N LYS A 916 -16.16 -40.45 2.04
CA LYS A 916 -16.44 -40.12 0.63
C LYS A 916 -17.90 -39.70 0.47
N LEU A 917 -18.12 -38.50 -0.06
CA LEU A 917 -19.45 -38.07 -0.47
C LEU A 917 -19.85 -38.72 -1.80
N SER A 918 -21.14 -39.04 -1.93
CA SER A 918 -21.75 -39.53 -3.17
C SER A 918 -22.08 -38.42 -4.17
N HIS A 919 -21.92 -37.15 -3.78
CA HIS A 919 -22.17 -35.96 -4.61
C HIS A 919 -21.05 -34.90 -4.41
N PRO A 920 -20.82 -34.00 -5.39
CA PRO A 920 -19.79 -32.96 -5.29
C PRO A 920 -20.14 -31.82 -4.30
N ASP A 921 -21.37 -31.77 -3.79
CA ASP A 921 -21.82 -30.72 -2.87
C ASP A 921 -21.21 -30.84 -1.48
N ALA A 922 -21.23 -29.76 -0.71
CA ALA A 922 -20.69 -29.74 0.64
C ALA A 922 -21.45 -30.68 1.59
N GLY A 923 -20.71 -31.46 2.38
CA GLY A 923 -21.25 -32.29 3.46
C GLY A 923 -20.95 -31.71 4.85
N PRO A 924 -21.44 -32.36 5.92
CA PRO A 924 -21.22 -31.94 7.30
C PRO A 924 -19.75 -31.71 7.67
N GLN A 925 -18.84 -32.49 7.08
CA GLN A 925 -17.40 -32.40 7.31
C GLN A 925 -16.74 -31.11 6.77
N HIS A 926 -17.44 -30.33 5.95
CA HIS A 926 -16.94 -29.07 5.39
C HIS A 926 -17.42 -27.82 6.14
N VAL A 927 -18.28 -27.98 7.14
CA VAL A 927 -18.97 -26.85 7.80
C VAL A 927 -18.16 -26.31 8.99
N GLY A 928 -17.70 -27.19 9.86
CA GLY A 928 -17.03 -26.87 11.12
C GLY A 928 -15.52 -26.60 10.98
N THR A 929 -14.83 -26.59 12.12
CA THR A 929 -13.36 -26.64 12.17
C THR A 929 -12.90 -28.05 11.81
N ILE A 930 -11.95 -28.16 10.88
CA ILE A 930 -11.35 -29.41 10.45
C ILE A 930 -9.97 -29.52 11.09
N HIS A 931 -9.76 -30.53 11.93
CA HIS A 931 -8.51 -30.72 12.67
C HIS A 931 -7.59 -31.69 11.92
N ILE A 932 -6.46 -31.20 11.42
CA ILE A 932 -5.48 -31.97 10.65
C ILE A 932 -4.16 -32.06 11.44
N GLY A 933 -3.58 -33.26 11.52
CA GLY A 933 -2.33 -33.49 12.27
C GLY A 933 -2.52 -33.45 13.79
N SER A 934 -3.68 -33.86 14.29
CA SER A 934 -4.03 -33.87 15.72
C SER A 934 -4.90 -35.08 16.07
N GLU A 935 -4.43 -36.28 15.73
CA GLU A 935 -5.12 -37.54 16.04
C GLU A 935 -4.83 -38.03 17.47
N SER A 936 -3.75 -37.52 18.08
CA SER A 936 -3.41 -37.76 19.49
C SER A 936 -2.79 -36.51 20.14
N MET A 937 -2.84 -36.42 21.47
CA MET A 937 -2.17 -35.34 22.21
C MET A 937 -0.64 -35.38 22.05
N GLU A 938 -0.07 -36.56 21.78
CA GLU A 938 1.36 -36.72 21.54
C GLU A 938 1.81 -36.11 20.21
N GLU A 939 0.96 -36.11 19.18
CA GLU A 939 1.25 -35.40 17.92
C GLU A 939 1.33 -33.88 18.16
N ILE A 940 0.38 -33.32 18.90
CA ILE A 940 0.38 -31.91 19.29
C ILE A 940 1.64 -31.59 20.11
N HIS A 941 2.00 -32.47 21.06
CA HIS A 941 3.22 -32.31 21.85
C HIS A 941 4.49 -32.37 20.99
N SER A 942 4.58 -33.30 20.04
CA SER A 942 5.73 -33.42 19.13
C SER A 942 5.88 -32.15 18.28
N ALA A 943 4.78 -31.59 17.77
CA ALA A 943 4.80 -30.33 17.03
C ALA A 943 5.32 -29.16 17.89
N CYS A 944 4.94 -29.13 19.17
CA CYS A 944 5.50 -28.18 20.13
C CYS A 944 7.01 -28.38 20.34
N GLN A 945 7.48 -29.64 20.44
CA GLN A 945 8.90 -29.94 20.62
C GLN A 945 9.75 -29.45 19.44
N ASP A 946 9.27 -29.61 18.21
CA ASP A 946 9.92 -29.05 17.02
C ASP A 946 10.10 -27.52 17.15
N ALA A 947 9.04 -26.81 17.52
CA ALA A 947 9.08 -25.35 17.70
C ALA A 947 10.00 -24.91 18.84
N VAL A 948 10.04 -25.65 19.95
CA VAL A 948 10.99 -25.42 21.05
C VAL A 948 12.43 -25.57 20.58
N ASN A 949 12.70 -26.49 19.64
CA ASN A 949 13.99 -26.66 18.99
C ASN A 949 14.28 -25.61 17.89
N GLY A 950 13.40 -24.62 17.72
CA GLY A 950 13.53 -23.54 16.75
C GLY A 950 13.12 -23.92 15.33
N LEU A 951 12.51 -25.09 15.12
CA LEU A 951 12.07 -25.56 13.81
C LEU A 951 10.54 -25.40 13.67
N PRO A 952 10.01 -25.01 12.51
CA PRO A 952 8.59 -25.19 12.26
C PRO A 952 8.25 -26.68 12.31
N SER A 953 7.09 -27.02 12.88
CA SER A 953 6.67 -28.41 13.03
C SER A 953 6.84 -29.23 11.74
N GLN A 954 7.43 -30.43 11.87
CA GLN A 954 7.62 -31.34 10.73
C GLN A 954 6.28 -31.92 10.25
N ARG A 955 5.35 -32.11 11.18
CA ARG A 955 3.97 -32.52 10.91
C ARG A 955 3.02 -31.50 11.57
N PRO A 956 2.71 -30.40 10.86
CA PRO A 956 2.02 -29.26 11.47
C PRO A 956 0.62 -29.62 12.01
N VAL A 957 0.26 -29.01 13.13
CA VAL A 957 -1.12 -29.00 13.63
C VAL A 957 -1.88 -27.89 12.91
N ILE A 958 -2.89 -28.25 12.12
CA ILE A 958 -3.62 -27.32 11.26
C ILE A 958 -5.10 -27.32 11.64
N GLU A 959 -5.61 -26.15 11.99
CA GLU A 959 -7.05 -25.87 12.00
C GLU A 959 -7.46 -25.35 10.62
N MET A 960 -8.30 -26.11 9.94
CA MET A 960 -8.79 -25.79 8.60
C MET A 960 -10.27 -25.43 8.65
N THR A 961 -10.68 -24.37 7.95
CA THR A 961 -12.11 -23.98 7.80
C THR A 961 -12.45 -23.62 6.36
N ILE A 962 -13.71 -23.84 5.96
CA ILE A 962 -14.21 -23.59 4.60
C ILE A 962 -15.44 -22.66 4.66
N PRO A 963 -15.26 -21.36 4.98
CA PRO A 963 -16.39 -20.44 5.20
C PRO A 963 -17.32 -20.32 3.98
N SER A 964 -16.77 -20.47 2.77
CA SER A 964 -17.52 -20.38 1.52
C SER A 964 -18.62 -21.45 1.34
N VAL A 965 -18.65 -22.48 2.20
CA VAL A 965 -19.74 -23.47 2.24
C VAL A 965 -21.02 -22.85 2.80
N LEU A 966 -20.91 -21.92 3.75
CA LEU A 966 -22.05 -21.19 4.32
C LEU A 966 -22.21 -19.79 3.72
N ASP A 967 -21.13 -19.20 3.23
CA ASP A 967 -21.08 -17.84 2.69
C ASP A 967 -20.73 -17.83 1.20
N ASN A 968 -21.76 -17.73 0.36
CA ASN A 968 -21.58 -17.66 -1.09
C ASN A 968 -21.11 -16.28 -1.59
N THR A 969 -20.86 -15.30 -0.70
CA THR A 969 -20.48 -13.93 -1.10
C THR A 969 -18.97 -13.71 -1.21
N ILE A 970 -18.16 -14.67 -0.75
CA ILE A 970 -16.70 -14.55 -0.64
C ILE A 970 -15.93 -15.36 -1.69
N SER A 971 -16.60 -16.15 -2.51
CA SER A 971 -15.97 -16.91 -3.60
C SER A 971 -16.84 -16.94 -4.87
N PRO A 972 -16.24 -17.17 -6.06
CA PRO A 972 -17.01 -17.41 -7.27
C PRO A 972 -17.82 -18.71 -7.20
N PRO A 973 -18.91 -18.85 -7.99
CA PRO A 973 -19.71 -20.08 -8.02
C PRO A 973 -18.87 -21.33 -8.31
N GLY A 974 -19.07 -22.38 -7.50
CA GLY A 974 -18.35 -23.66 -7.63
C GLY A 974 -16.91 -23.65 -7.14
N LYS A 975 -16.41 -22.51 -6.60
CA LYS A 975 -15.07 -22.37 -6.03
C LYS A 975 -15.15 -21.99 -4.56
N HIS A 976 -14.09 -22.24 -3.81
CA HIS A 976 -14.11 -22.13 -2.36
C HIS A 976 -12.93 -21.35 -1.79
N VAL A 977 -13.19 -20.70 -0.65
CA VAL A 977 -12.19 -20.12 0.23
C VAL A 977 -11.93 -21.09 1.38
N ILE A 978 -10.65 -21.38 1.62
CA ILE A 978 -10.17 -22.21 2.72
C ILE A 978 -9.20 -21.40 3.58
N ASN A 979 -9.35 -21.49 4.90
CA ASN A 979 -8.46 -20.89 5.87
C ASN A 979 -7.70 -21.99 6.61
N LEU A 980 -6.37 -21.89 6.64
CA LEU A 980 -5.52 -22.73 7.47
C LEU A 980 -4.90 -21.88 8.57
N PHE A 981 -5.06 -22.30 9.82
CA PHE A 981 -4.37 -21.75 10.97
C PHE A 981 -3.42 -22.81 11.51
N ILE A 982 -2.12 -22.55 11.40
CA ILE A 982 -1.06 -23.51 11.68
C ILE A 982 -0.36 -23.14 12.98
N GLN A 983 -0.28 -24.10 13.90
CA GLN A 983 0.38 -23.96 15.19
C GLN A 983 1.85 -24.40 15.11
N TYR A 984 2.67 -23.90 16.04
CA TYR A 984 4.09 -24.25 16.23
C TYR A 984 5.02 -23.86 15.06
N THR A 985 4.92 -22.61 14.63
CA THR A 985 5.81 -21.96 13.65
C THR A 985 6.60 -20.81 14.30
N PRO A 986 7.89 -21.01 14.66
CA PRO A 986 8.70 -20.00 15.34
C PRO A 986 8.83 -18.68 14.56
N TYR A 987 8.98 -17.56 15.29
CA TYR A 987 9.20 -16.22 14.69
C TYR A 987 10.49 -16.18 13.84
N SER A 988 11.56 -16.80 14.33
CA SER A 988 12.84 -16.95 13.63
C SER A 988 13.20 -18.44 13.58
N PRO A 989 12.85 -19.15 12.49
CA PRO A 989 13.20 -20.57 12.36
C PRO A 989 14.73 -20.75 12.24
N SER A 990 15.25 -21.87 12.76
CA SER A 990 16.69 -22.14 12.80
C SER A 990 17.24 -22.77 11.52
N ASP A 991 16.37 -23.33 10.69
CA ASP A 991 16.66 -24.02 9.43
C ASP A 991 16.42 -23.17 8.17
N GLY A 992 16.04 -21.89 8.34
CA GLY A 992 15.78 -20.99 7.23
C GLY A 992 15.32 -19.61 7.68
N HIS A 993 14.66 -18.87 6.80
CA HIS A 993 14.14 -17.54 7.14
C HIS A 993 12.83 -17.25 6.40
N TRP A 994 11.84 -16.70 7.11
CA TRP A 994 10.52 -16.36 6.52
C TRP A 994 10.56 -15.27 5.46
N GLY A 995 11.67 -14.53 5.31
CA GLY A 995 11.87 -13.58 4.21
C GLY A 995 12.36 -14.21 2.90
N ASP A 996 12.75 -15.48 2.90
CA ASP A 996 13.14 -16.24 1.70
C ASP A 996 11.89 -16.84 1.03
N PRO A 997 11.54 -16.43 -0.21
CA PRO A 997 10.37 -16.96 -0.92
C PRO A 997 10.38 -18.49 -1.04
N VAL A 998 11.55 -19.10 -1.27
CA VAL A 998 11.67 -20.55 -1.46
C VAL A 998 11.38 -21.29 -0.15
N TYR A 999 11.91 -20.78 0.96
CA TYR A 999 11.64 -21.35 2.28
C TYR A 999 10.16 -21.27 2.66
N ARG A 1000 9.52 -20.12 2.41
CA ARG A 1000 8.08 -19.93 2.64
C ARG A 1000 7.23 -20.90 1.83
N GLU A 1001 7.52 -21.01 0.53
CA GLU A 1001 6.83 -21.92 -0.37
C GLU A 1001 7.02 -23.38 0.08
N SER A 1002 8.23 -23.76 0.50
CA SER A 1002 8.49 -25.12 1.00
C SER A 1002 7.63 -25.48 2.23
N PHE A 1003 7.41 -24.53 3.14
CA PHE A 1003 6.56 -24.75 4.31
C PHE A 1003 5.07 -24.78 3.96
N ALA A 1004 4.61 -23.92 3.05
CA ALA A 1004 3.24 -23.96 2.54
C ALA A 1004 2.97 -25.33 1.86
N GLN A 1005 3.90 -25.80 1.02
CA GLN A 1005 3.79 -27.10 0.37
C GLN A 1005 3.80 -28.26 1.37
N LYS A 1006 4.56 -28.17 2.47
CA LYS A 1006 4.51 -29.14 3.58
C LYS A 1006 3.10 -29.22 4.17
N CYS A 1007 2.45 -28.08 4.42
CA CYS A 1007 1.06 -28.03 4.90
C CYS A 1007 0.08 -28.64 3.89
N PHE A 1008 0.23 -28.33 2.60
CA PHE A 1008 -0.66 -28.86 1.56
C PHE A 1008 -0.49 -30.36 1.37
N THR A 1009 0.75 -30.85 1.45
CA THR A 1009 1.08 -32.28 1.37
C THR A 1009 0.48 -33.05 2.54
N LEU A 1010 0.53 -32.49 3.76
CA LEU A 1010 -0.14 -33.08 4.91
C LEU A 1010 -1.65 -33.18 4.69
N ILE A 1011 -2.29 -32.13 4.17
CA ILE A 1011 -3.73 -32.15 3.86
C ILE A 1011 -4.04 -33.20 2.78
N ASP A 1012 -3.20 -33.37 1.76
CA ASP A 1012 -3.36 -34.42 0.73
C ASP A 1012 -3.34 -35.85 1.31
N GLU A 1013 -2.67 -36.08 2.44
CA GLU A 1013 -2.72 -37.39 3.13
C GLU A 1013 -4.14 -37.73 3.58
N TYR A 1014 -4.90 -36.73 4.06
CA TYR A 1014 -6.28 -36.86 4.50
C TYR A 1014 -7.29 -36.69 3.35
N ALA A 1015 -7.02 -35.78 2.42
CA ALA A 1015 -7.88 -35.40 1.30
C ALA A 1015 -7.10 -35.32 -0.04
N PRO A 1016 -6.84 -36.47 -0.71
CA PRO A 1016 -6.02 -36.52 -1.91
C PRO A 1016 -6.49 -35.61 -3.05
N GLY A 1017 -5.54 -34.88 -3.63
CA GLY A 1017 -5.79 -33.98 -4.75
C GLY A 1017 -6.21 -32.57 -4.32
N PHE A 1018 -6.11 -32.28 -3.01
CA PHE A 1018 -6.30 -30.95 -2.45
C PHE A 1018 -5.27 -29.97 -3.01
N SER A 1019 -3.98 -30.30 -3.02
CA SER A 1019 -2.95 -29.36 -3.52
C SER A 1019 -3.19 -28.97 -4.99
N SER A 1020 -3.65 -29.92 -5.81
CA SER A 1020 -3.98 -29.68 -7.23
C SER A 1020 -5.17 -28.75 -7.45
N SER A 1021 -5.98 -28.50 -6.42
CA SER A 1021 -7.15 -27.60 -6.47
C SER A 1021 -6.81 -26.14 -6.23
N ILE A 1022 -5.60 -25.84 -5.74
CA ILE A 1022 -5.22 -24.50 -5.31
C ILE A 1022 -5.07 -23.59 -6.52
N ILE A 1023 -5.81 -22.48 -6.52
CA ILE A 1023 -5.75 -21.41 -7.53
C ILE A 1023 -4.72 -20.36 -7.16
N GLY A 1024 -4.61 -20.06 -5.86
CA GLY A 1024 -3.69 -19.08 -5.30
C GLY A 1024 -3.83 -19.00 -3.78
N TYR A 1025 -2.81 -18.45 -3.12
CA TYR A 1025 -2.80 -18.35 -1.66
C TYR A 1025 -2.06 -17.12 -1.15
N ASP A 1026 -2.42 -16.71 0.07
CA ASP A 1026 -1.71 -15.72 0.89
C ASP A 1026 -1.25 -16.39 2.19
N MET A 1027 -0.08 -16.01 2.69
CA MET A 1027 0.53 -16.60 3.87
C MET A 1027 1.08 -15.51 4.79
N LEU A 1028 0.66 -15.53 6.05
CA LEU A 1028 1.11 -14.63 7.11
C LEU A 1028 1.83 -15.41 8.20
N THR A 1029 3.16 -15.32 8.19
CA THR A 1029 4.06 -15.85 9.22
C THR A 1029 4.11 -14.92 10.45
N PRO A 1030 4.69 -15.33 11.60
CA PRO A 1030 4.74 -14.45 12.76
C PRO A 1030 5.39 -13.07 12.51
N PRO A 1031 6.51 -12.94 11.77
CA PRO A 1031 7.03 -11.64 11.37
C PRO A 1031 6.11 -10.82 10.46
N ASP A 1032 5.29 -11.48 9.62
CA ASP A 1032 4.30 -10.80 8.77
C ASP A 1032 3.15 -10.26 9.61
N LEU A 1033 2.67 -11.03 10.59
CA LEU A 1033 1.64 -10.61 11.55
C LEU A 1033 2.09 -9.39 12.35
N GLU A 1034 3.35 -9.33 12.79
CA GLU A 1034 3.91 -8.15 13.44
C GLU A 1034 3.97 -6.95 12.49
N ARG A 1035 4.59 -7.12 11.32
CA ARG A 1035 4.83 -6.04 10.36
C ARG A 1035 3.53 -5.43 9.84
N GLU A 1036 2.62 -6.28 9.38
CA GLU A 1036 1.42 -5.87 8.63
C GLU A 1036 0.25 -5.52 9.55
N ILE A 1037 0.05 -6.28 10.62
CA ILE A 1037 -1.10 -6.09 11.52
C ILE A 1037 -0.72 -5.31 12.79
N GLY A 1038 0.55 -5.34 13.20
CA GLY A 1038 1.02 -4.68 14.42
C GLY A 1038 0.95 -5.58 15.66
N LEU A 1039 0.94 -6.91 15.46
CA LEU A 1039 0.95 -7.90 16.54
C LEU A 1039 2.39 -8.18 16.98
N THR A 1040 2.88 -7.51 18.02
CA THR A 1040 4.24 -7.73 18.55
C THR A 1040 4.54 -9.22 18.77
N GLY A 1041 5.67 -9.68 18.27
CA GLY A 1041 6.13 -11.07 18.23
C GLY A 1041 5.24 -12.02 17.40
N GLY A 1042 4.31 -11.47 16.62
CA GLY A 1042 3.27 -12.21 15.91
C GLY A 1042 2.12 -12.69 16.81
N ASN A 1043 2.07 -12.29 18.08
CA ASN A 1043 1.14 -12.87 19.05
C ASN A 1043 -0.27 -12.28 18.92
N ILE A 1044 -1.20 -13.14 18.49
CA ILE A 1044 -2.61 -12.81 18.24
C ILE A 1044 -3.38 -12.35 19.49
N PHE A 1045 -2.83 -12.58 20.68
CA PHE A 1045 -3.40 -12.15 21.94
C PHE A 1045 -2.74 -10.88 22.49
N HIS A 1046 -1.80 -10.26 21.76
CA HIS A 1046 -1.00 -9.10 22.20
C HIS A 1046 -0.12 -9.40 23.43
N GLY A 1047 0.28 -10.66 23.59
CA GLY A 1047 1.07 -11.17 24.71
C GLY A 1047 0.51 -12.51 25.18
N ALA A 1048 1.37 -13.35 25.74
CA ALA A 1048 1.03 -14.70 26.21
C ALA A 1048 -0.15 -14.69 27.19
N MET A 1049 -0.85 -15.82 27.26
CA MET A 1049 -2.01 -16.05 28.11
C MET A 1049 -1.72 -17.07 29.22
N GLY A 1050 -0.48 -17.09 29.71
CA GLY A 1050 -0.13 -17.81 30.94
C GLY A 1050 -0.79 -17.17 32.15
N LEU A 1051 -0.93 -17.92 33.26
CA LEU A 1051 -1.51 -17.42 34.52
C LEU A 1051 -0.77 -16.20 35.10
N ASP A 1052 0.51 -16.08 34.77
CA ASP A 1052 1.38 -14.94 35.08
C ASP A 1052 1.12 -13.70 34.21
N SER A 1053 0.27 -13.82 33.19
CA SER A 1053 -0.06 -12.76 32.21
C SER A 1053 -1.58 -12.57 32.02
N LEU A 1054 -2.38 -12.97 33.01
CA LEU A 1054 -3.85 -12.88 33.02
C LEU A 1054 -4.39 -12.05 34.19
N PHE A 1055 -5.63 -11.59 34.04
CA PHE A 1055 -6.39 -10.85 35.06
C PHE A 1055 -5.56 -9.71 35.70
N LEU A 1056 -5.31 -9.76 37.02
CA LEU A 1056 -4.54 -8.74 37.76
C LEU A 1056 -3.07 -8.61 37.32
N MET A 1057 -2.54 -9.58 36.57
CA MET A 1057 -1.18 -9.53 36.04
C MET A 1057 -1.12 -8.99 34.61
N ARG A 1058 -2.26 -8.70 33.98
CA ARG A 1058 -2.34 -8.23 32.58
C ARG A 1058 -2.68 -6.74 32.51
N PRO A 1059 -1.91 -5.89 31.79
CA PRO A 1059 -0.72 -6.19 30.99
C PRO A 1059 0.52 -6.51 31.84
N VAL A 1060 0.62 -5.90 33.01
CA VAL A 1060 1.63 -6.16 34.04
C VAL A 1060 1.02 -5.93 35.42
N LYS A 1061 1.59 -6.57 36.44
CA LYS A 1061 1.18 -6.41 37.84
C LYS A 1061 1.11 -4.94 38.28
N GLY A 1062 0.00 -4.56 38.91
CA GLY A 1062 -0.23 -3.21 39.43
C GLY A 1062 -0.87 -2.23 38.44
N TRP A 1063 -1.07 -2.64 37.19
CA TRP A 1063 -1.61 -1.81 36.10
C TRP A 1063 -2.73 -2.50 35.31
N SER A 1064 -3.51 -3.35 35.99
CA SER A 1064 -4.51 -4.23 35.36
C SER A 1064 -5.87 -3.59 35.06
N ASN A 1065 -6.15 -2.42 35.62
CA ASN A 1065 -7.42 -1.71 35.52
C ASN A 1065 -7.50 -0.73 34.33
N TYR A 1066 -6.80 -1.02 33.23
CA TYR A 1066 -6.71 -0.21 31.99
C TYR A 1066 -6.00 1.15 32.10
N ARG A 1067 -5.83 1.69 33.31
CA ARG A 1067 -5.04 2.90 33.56
C ARG A 1067 -3.54 2.60 33.44
N THR A 1068 -2.75 3.64 33.18
CA THR A 1068 -1.29 3.53 33.01
C THR A 1068 -0.58 4.54 33.90
N PRO A 1069 0.77 4.47 34.05
CA PRO A 1069 1.51 5.46 34.82
C PRO A 1069 1.35 6.90 34.32
N LEU A 1070 0.92 7.08 33.07
CA LEU A 1070 0.69 8.39 32.46
C LEU A 1070 -0.79 8.75 32.57
N HIS A 1071 -1.06 9.90 33.20
CA HIS A 1071 -2.43 10.35 33.39
C HIS A 1071 -3.08 10.65 32.03
N GLY A 1072 -4.29 10.12 31.81
CA GLY A 1072 -5.01 10.25 30.55
C GLY A 1072 -4.60 9.25 29.46
N LEU A 1073 -3.61 8.38 29.69
CA LEU A 1073 -3.33 7.24 28.81
C LEU A 1073 -3.97 5.97 29.37
N TYR A 1074 -4.73 5.29 28.53
CA TYR A 1074 -5.38 4.01 28.82
C TYR A 1074 -5.02 2.99 27.75
N LEU A 1075 -5.07 1.71 28.13
CA LEU A 1075 -4.96 0.61 27.18
C LEU A 1075 -6.33 0.00 26.92
N CYS A 1076 -6.66 -0.25 25.65
CA CYS A 1076 -7.94 -0.81 25.24
C CYS A 1076 -7.81 -1.99 24.27
N GLY A 1077 -6.59 -2.41 23.92
CA GLY A 1077 -6.33 -3.56 23.06
C GLY A 1077 -6.29 -4.89 23.81
N SER A 1078 -6.12 -6.00 23.07
CA SER A 1078 -6.09 -7.37 23.63
C SER A 1078 -4.96 -7.64 24.63
N GLY A 1079 -4.02 -6.71 24.77
CA GLY A 1079 -2.96 -6.76 25.79
C GLY A 1079 -3.47 -6.47 27.20
N THR A 1080 -4.74 -6.12 27.37
CA THR A 1080 -5.40 -5.94 28.68
C THR A 1080 -6.40 -7.05 28.96
N HIS A 1081 -6.87 -7.11 30.21
CA HIS A 1081 -7.99 -7.96 30.61
C HIS A 1081 -9.23 -7.69 29.73
N PRO A 1082 -10.06 -8.70 29.36
CA PRO A 1082 -9.95 -10.14 29.66
C PRO A 1082 -8.88 -10.92 28.90
N GLY A 1083 -8.36 -10.40 27.80
CA GLY A 1083 -7.37 -11.11 26.99
C GLY A 1083 -7.61 -10.98 25.49
N GLY A 1084 -7.10 -11.97 24.76
CA GLY A 1084 -7.06 -11.97 23.31
C GLY A 1084 -8.31 -12.50 22.61
N GLY A 1085 -8.27 -12.49 21.28
CA GLY A 1085 -9.43 -12.82 20.43
C GLY A 1085 -10.33 -11.60 20.12
N VAL A 1086 -11.39 -11.84 19.34
CA VAL A 1086 -12.31 -10.80 18.87
C VAL A 1086 -13.38 -10.50 19.92
N MET A 1087 -12.97 -10.07 21.12
CA MET A 1087 -13.86 -9.92 22.28
C MET A 1087 -14.63 -8.61 22.35
N GLY A 1088 -14.03 -7.48 21.99
CA GLY A 1088 -14.59 -6.14 22.25
C GLY A 1088 -14.56 -5.70 23.72
N ALA A 1089 -14.51 -6.64 24.67
CA ALA A 1089 -14.47 -6.38 26.11
C ALA A 1089 -13.33 -5.44 26.55
N PRO A 1090 -12.06 -5.62 26.10
CA PRO A 1090 -10.99 -4.67 26.43
C PRO A 1090 -11.34 -3.23 26.08
N GLY A 1091 -11.95 -3.04 24.91
CA GLY A 1091 -12.40 -1.74 24.42
C GLY A 1091 -13.51 -1.13 25.26
N ARG A 1092 -14.58 -1.91 25.50
CA ARG A 1092 -15.73 -1.48 26.32
C ARG A 1092 -15.31 -1.14 27.75
N ASN A 1093 -14.50 -1.99 28.38
CA ASN A 1093 -14.09 -1.81 29.77
C ASN A 1093 -13.17 -0.60 29.93
N ALA A 1094 -12.19 -0.43 29.04
CA ALA A 1094 -11.32 0.76 29.04
C ALA A 1094 -12.13 2.06 28.84
N ALA A 1095 -13.11 2.06 27.93
CA ALA A 1095 -13.99 3.21 27.71
C ALA A 1095 -14.82 3.55 28.97
N ARG A 1096 -15.33 2.55 29.69
CA ARG A 1096 -16.05 2.76 30.96
C ARG A 1096 -15.16 3.42 32.01
N VAL A 1097 -13.95 2.88 32.20
CA VAL A 1097 -12.97 3.44 33.15
C VAL A 1097 -12.63 4.89 32.79
N ALA A 1098 -12.39 5.17 31.51
CA ALA A 1098 -12.08 6.52 31.05
C ALA A 1098 -13.25 7.51 31.27
N LEU A 1099 -14.50 7.07 31.04
CA LEU A 1099 -15.70 7.89 31.28
C LEU A 1099 -15.95 8.17 32.76
N GLU A 1100 -15.68 7.18 33.63
CA GLU A 1100 -15.73 7.35 35.09
C GLU A 1100 -14.74 8.44 35.56
N ASP A 1101 -13.52 8.42 35.05
CA ASP A 1101 -12.47 9.39 35.41
C ASP A 1101 -12.83 10.84 35.01
N VAL A 1102 -13.65 11.02 33.96
CA VAL A 1102 -14.15 12.34 33.53
C VAL A 1102 -15.58 12.65 34.00
N ASN A 1103 -16.13 11.86 34.92
CA ASN A 1103 -17.48 12.00 35.49
C ASN A 1103 -18.60 12.09 34.43
N LYS A 1104 -18.50 11.32 33.35
CA LYS A 1104 -19.54 11.23 32.30
C LYS A 1104 -20.30 9.91 32.42
N PRO A 1105 -21.63 9.91 32.58
CA PRO A 1105 -22.41 8.67 32.58
C PRO A 1105 -22.50 8.10 31.17
N LEU A 1106 -22.43 6.77 31.07
CA LEU A 1106 -22.84 6.04 29.87
C LEU A 1106 -24.36 6.13 29.71
N LYS A 1107 -24.83 6.58 28.54
CA LYS A 1107 -26.25 6.66 28.19
C LYS A 1107 -26.78 5.37 27.58
#